data_AF-A0A9C8LIX4-F1
#
_entry.id   AF-A0A9C8LIX4-F1
#
_cell.length_a   1.000
_cell.length_b   1.000
_cell.length_c   1.000
_cell.angle_alpha   90.00
_cell.angle_beta   90.00
_cell.angle_gamma   90.00
#
_symmetry.space_group_name_H-M   'P 1'
#
loop_
_entity.id
_entity.type
_entity.pdbx_description
1 polymer ?
#
loop_
_entity_poly.entity_id
_entity_poly.type
_entity_poly.pdbx_seq_one_letter_code
_entity_poly.pdbx_strand_id
1 'polypeptide(L)'
;MHTENNIPVFASGYGQRDTHALTLSDGRANPHLGAGQPYEALTGADIVRMAKEPPSRPKEDAQWFLPTTYREHDARSHEVQRAKGKFHWLTLDVDQGNLSLSEVVGALTKVIGDVALVVYSTRSATADNRKWRALVPLKAPVSGEDFSDTQNAFFDLLTEASGGRLVPDRALARPAQLVYLPNRGAFYERAIQKGSGRLDLTDHAITRRRDATREARAAAEAEAREARERRAAERKAKVAAGDASPVDHFNAAHGIADLLARYGYTQDRATSDWRSPYQTSGSYATRDCGGFWISLSASDAAANLGAETRSGHRWGDAFDLFAHFEHGGDFRAAVAAYSREAGLTQPKRETPASEPPSASAAPAPAPAGDPVDLWGRFDPPELPHGLLPPIIEEFARVNAAQMGADPAGLAMAALVTCAAAIPDRVQIKVKRHDDWTESARLWVALMGPPSAKKSPIISAATGPLCRLDVAMMREWQANVSAYWALEKSERTGPPPPQTRLRIEDATVEAAQQVLEGSPWGVLLLQDELSGFFGAMDKYNGGKGAQADRAFWLRSFNGGQFALNRVGRGATIIENLSVSMLGGIQPEPLRKIAGDAVDDGLLQRIFPITLRSATIGRDEPMPPVNGRYRSLIEHLHRMQPPGFMNAGVLEFDDRAQAIRRDLEARHLDLQSLETINRKLASHIGKFDGMFARLCVIWHCIEHAGQDMPATVTEGTAQRVADFLHRFLLAHSIAFYSGVLGLSDDHDRLTAIAGHILAHKLDRVTNRDVQRGDRTMRGLREHEIRPLLEQLAALGWLDRIDPPRPSSPPHWQVNPAVHARFADRAARETERRKKARDTIRDLVRGEP
;
A
#
# COMPACT_ATOMS: atom_id res chain seq x y z
N MET A 1 -48.68 -50.24 18.83
CA MET A 1 -48.05 -49.78 17.57
C MET A 1 -46.67 -49.25 17.92
N HIS A 2 -45.67 -50.13 17.90
CA HIS A 2 -44.28 -49.77 18.15
C HIS A 2 -43.69 -49.24 16.85
N THR A 3 -43.28 -47.97 16.84
CA THR A 3 -42.50 -47.38 15.74
C THR A 3 -41.16 -48.09 15.67
N GLU A 4 -40.92 -48.82 14.58
CA GLU A 4 -39.64 -49.44 14.27
C GLU A 4 -38.51 -48.41 14.37
N ASN A 5 -37.47 -48.75 15.14
CA ASN A 5 -36.22 -48.01 15.21
C ASN A 5 -35.56 -48.00 13.83
N ASN A 6 -35.87 -47.00 13.00
CA ASN A 6 -35.34 -46.89 11.65
C ASN A 6 -33.86 -46.47 11.70
N ILE A 7 -32.96 -47.46 11.77
CA ILE A 7 -31.51 -47.26 11.74
C ILE A 7 -31.16 -46.60 10.40
N PRO A 8 -30.45 -45.45 10.38
CA PRO A 8 -30.06 -44.80 9.13
C PRO A 8 -29.24 -45.74 8.24
N VAL A 9 -29.65 -45.84 6.98
CA VAL A 9 -28.99 -46.63 5.93
C VAL A 9 -28.49 -45.68 4.86
N PHE A 10 -27.21 -45.75 4.56
CA PHE A 10 -26.49 -44.88 3.64
C PHE A 10 -26.39 -45.48 2.24
N ALA A 11 -26.30 -44.61 1.23
CA ALA A 11 -25.95 -45.00 -0.13
C ALA A 11 -24.47 -45.40 -0.20
N SER A 12 -24.17 -46.56 -0.77
CA SER A 12 -22.82 -47.10 -0.92
C SER A 12 -22.61 -47.68 -2.32
N GLY A 13 -21.35 -47.71 -2.76
CA GLY A 13 -20.92 -48.33 -4.00
C GLY A 13 -19.40 -48.59 -4.01
N TYR A 14 -18.87 -49.03 -5.16
CA TYR A 14 -17.45 -49.42 -5.29
C TYR A 14 -16.75 -48.67 -6.42
N GLY A 15 -15.63 -48.04 -6.11
CA GLY A 15 -14.86 -47.32 -7.11
C GLY A 15 -15.51 -46.03 -7.60
N GLN A 16 -14.71 -45.15 -8.18
CA GLN A 16 -15.19 -43.80 -8.54
C GLN A 16 -16.20 -43.79 -9.69
N ARG A 17 -16.20 -44.83 -10.53
CA ARG A 17 -17.02 -44.92 -11.75
C ARG A 17 -18.39 -45.57 -11.54
N ASP A 18 -18.66 -46.11 -10.35
CA ASP A 18 -19.92 -46.77 -10.04
C ASP A 18 -21.07 -45.75 -9.94
N THR A 19 -21.88 -45.70 -10.99
CA THR A 19 -23.01 -44.77 -11.12
C THR A 19 -24.25 -45.53 -11.55
N HIS A 20 -25.34 -45.29 -10.84
CA HIS A 20 -26.67 -45.81 -11.13
C HIS A 20 -27.53 -44.79 -11.92
N ALA A 21 -26.97 -43.65 -12.33
CA ALA A 21 -27.71 -42.67 -13.13
C ALA A 21 -28.26 -43.30 -14.42
N LEU A 22 -29.45 -42.90 -14.85
CA LEU A 22 -30.07 -43.41 -16.08
C LEU A 22 -29.27 -43.04 -17.34
N THR A 23 -28.64 -41.86 -17.32
CA THR A 23 -27.87 -41.31 -18.42
C THR A 23 -26.47 -40.93 -17.91
N LEU A 24 -25.45 -41.23 -18.71
CA LEU A 24 -24.07 -40.81 -18.46
C LEU A 24 -23.89 -39.33 -18.77
N SER A 25 -22.76 -38.76 -18.33
CA SER A 25 -22.43 -37.35 -18.54
C SER A 25 -22.29 -36.94 -20.01
N ASP A 26 -22.14 -37.90 -20.93
CA ASP A 26 -22.06 -37.69 -22.38
C ASP A 26 -23.42 -37.83 -23.09
N GLY A 27 -24.52 -37.95 -22.33
CA GLY A 27 -25.88 -38.06 -22.86
C GLY A 27 -26.28 -39.47 -23.29
N ARG A 28 -25.39 -40.46 -23.22
CA ARG A 28 -25.73 -41.86 -23.55
C ARG A 28 -26.44 -42.54 -22.38
N ALA A 29 -27.29 -43.51 -22.69
CA ALA A 29 -27.88 -44.39 -21.68
C ALA A 29 -26.77 -45.14 -20.91
N ASN A 30 -26.90 -45.25 -19.60
CA ASN A 30 -25.92 -45.92 -18.76
C ASN A 30 -26.02 -47.45 -18.95
N PRO A 31 -24.96 -48.13 -19.43
CA PRO A 31 -24.99 -49.57 -19.65
C PRO A 31 -24.79 -50.39 -18.36
N HIS A 32 -24.58 -49.74 -17.21
CA HIS A 32 -24.38 -50.41 -15.93
C HIS A 32 -25.65 -51.15 -15.49
N LEU A 33 -25.52 -52.38 -14.99
CA LEU A 33 -26.65 -53.20 -14.53
C LEU A 33 -27.49 -52.54 -13.42
N GLY A 34 -26.85 -51.68 -12.61
CA GLY A 34 -27.51 -50.90 -11.57
C GLY A 34 -28.20 -49.62 -12.04
N ALA A 35 -28.16 -49.28 -13.33
CA ALA A 35 -28.78 -48.05 -13.83
C ALA A 35 -30.30 -48.02 -13.51
N GLY A 36 -30.75 -46.93 -12.90
CA GLY A 36 -32.14 -46.75 -12.46
C GLY A 36 -32.50 -47.43 -11.13
N GLN A 37 -31.58 -48.21 -10.53
CA GLN A 37 -31.79 -48.86 -9.24
C GLN A 37 -31.20 -48.04 -8.08
N PRO A 38 -31.74 -48.15 -6.85
CA PRO A 38 -31.10 -47.59 -5.67
C PRO A 38 -29.68 -48.14 -5.44
N TYR A 39 -28.81 -47.35 -4.84
CA TYR A 39 -27.47 -47.78 -4.41
C TYR A 39 -27.54 -48.77 -3.25
N GLU A 40 -26.44 -49.49 -3.03
CA GLU A 40 -26.34 -50.44 -1.93
C GLU A 40 -26.56 -49.78 -0.57
N ALA A 41 -27.23 -50.52 0.30
CA ALA A 41 -27.53 -50.14 1.68
C ALA A 41 -26.34 -50.41 2.60
N LEU A 42 -25.85 -49.39 3.30
CA LEU A 42 -24.78 -49.52 4.29
C LEU A 42 -25.19 -48.92 5.64
N THR A 43 -24.99 -49.65 6.74
CA THR A 43 -25.31 -49.14 8.09
C THR A 43 -24.08 -48.55 8.78
N GLY A 44 -24.30 -47.70 9.78
CA GLY A 44 -23.20 -47.21 10.63
C GLY A 44 -22.44 -48.32 11.37
N ALA A 45 -23.12 -49.44 11.69
CA ALA A 45 -22.49 -50.60 12.32
C ALA A 45 -21.51 -51.30 11.35
N ASP A 46 -21.85 -51.37 10.06
CA ASP A 46 -20.96 -51.88 9.03
C ASP A 46 -19.70 -51.03 8.90
N ILE A 47 -19.84 -49.69 8.90
CA ILE A 47 -18.69 -48.78 8.83
C ILE A 47 -17.76 -48.98 10.03
N VAL A 48 -18.32 -49.09 11.25
CA VAL A 48 -17.54 -49.35 12.48
C VAL A 48 -16.85 -50.72 12.42
N ARG A 49 -17.51 -51.75 11.87
CA ARG A 49 -16.92 -53.06 11.63
C ARG A 49 -15.77 -52.99 10.61
N MET A 50 -15.93 -52.26 9.51
CA MET A 50 -14.87 -52.04 8.52
C MET A 50 -13.71 -51.24 9.11
N ALA A 51 -13.96 -50.28 10.01
CA ALA A 51 -12.88 -49.62 10.72
C ALA A 51 -12.13 -50.61 11.62
N LYS A 52 -12.82 -51.58 12.23
CA LYS A 52 -12.18 -52.65 13.03
C LYS A 52 -11.35 -53.60 12.20
N GLU A 53 -11.92 -54.06 11.11
CA GLU A 53 -11.38 -55.10 10.24
C GLU A 53 -11.48 -54.61 8.79
N PRO A 54 -10.58 -53.70 8.38
CA PRO A 54 -10.64 -53.09 7.06
C PRO A 54 -10.26 -54.10 5.97
N PRO A 55 -10.99 -54.13 4.84
CA PRO A 55 -10.51 -54.84 3.66
C PRO A 55 -9.22 -54.18 3.12
N SER A 56 -8.45 -54.91 2.32
CA SER A 56 -7.35 -54.33 1.52
C SER A 56 -7.67 -54.55 0.04
N ARG A 57 -8.26 -53.53 -0.60
CA ARG A 57 -8.61 -53.55 -2.03
C ARG A 57 -7.98 -52.39 -2.78
N PRO A 58 -7.58 -52.55 -4.05
CA PRO A 58 -7.15 -51.44 -4.90
C PRO A 58 -8.12 -50.26 -4.86
N LYS A 59 -7.64 -49.04 -5.15
CA LYS A 59 -8.44 -47.82 -4.96
C LYS A 59 -9.66 -47.78 -5.88
N GLU A 60 -9.50 -48.32 -7.08
CA GLU A 60 -10.52 -48.54 -8.10
C GLU A 60 -11.66 -49.44 -7.63
N ASP A 61 -11.43 -50.31 -6.64
CA ASP A 61 -12.42 -51.22 -6.06
C ASP A 61 -12.78 -50.86 -4.61
N ALA A 62 -12.32 -49.69 -4.14
CA ALA A 62 -12.55 -49.26 -2.78
C ALA A 62 -14.02 -48.86 -2.60
N GLN A 63 -14.63 -49.38 -1.54
CA GLN A 63 -16.00 -49.02 -1.18
C GLN A 63 -16.06 -47.58 -0.69
N TRP A 64 -17.10 -46.87 -1.09
CA TRP A 64 -17.41 -45.52 -0.65
C TRP A 64 -18.85 -45.46 -0.16
N PHE A 65 -19.15 -44.43 0.63
CA PHE A 65 -20.53 -44.12 1.00
C PHE A 65 -20.79 -42.62 0.87
N LEU A 66 -22.07 -42.27 0.84
CA LEU A 66 -22.56 -40.91 1.04
C LEU A 66 -23.19 -40.83 2.44
N PRO A 67 -22.91 -39.78 3.24
CA PRO A 67 -23.41 -39.65 4.61
C PRO A 67 -24.92 -39.31 4.73
N THR A 68 -25.70 -39.66 3.70
CA THR A 68 -27.12 -39.33 3.48
C THR A 68 -27.98 -40.60 3.36
N THR A 69 -29.24 -40.52 3.78
CA THR A 69 -30.19 -41.63 3.60
C THR A 69 -30.85 -41.65 2.21
N TYR A 70 -30.66 -40.61 1.39
CA TYR A 70 -31.17 -40.60 0.02
C TYR A 70 -30.26 -41.46 -0.87
N ARG A 71 -30.78 -42.59 -1.34
CA ARG A 71 -30.02 -43.66 -2.00
C ARG A 71 -30.56 -44.07 -3.36
N GLU A 72 -31.46 -43.29 -3.94
CA GLU A 72 -31.99 -43.57 -5.27
C GLU A 72 -30.89 -43.51 -6.34
N HIS A 73 -31.21 -43.95 -7.55
CA HIS A 73 -30.28 -44.06 -8.68
C HIS A 73 -29.52 -42.75 -9.01
N ASP A 74 -30.12 -41.60 -8.68
CA ASP A 74 -29.59 -40.24 -8.86
C ASP A 74 -28.87 -39.69 -7.60
N ALA A 75 -28.63 -40.51 -6.56
CA ALA A 75 -28.01 -40.09 -5.30
C ALA A 75 -26.58 -39.51 -5.46
N ARG A 76 -25.90 -39.77 -6.57
CA ARG A 76 -24.60 -39.16 -6.91
C ARG A 76 -24.71 -37.75 -7.50
N SER A 77 -25.92 -37.23 -7.70
CA SER A 77 -26.15 -35.84 -8.09
C SER A 77 -26.10 -34.91 -6.88
N HIS A 78 -25.23 -33.91 -6.94
CA HIS A 78 -25.13 -32.87 -5.91
C HIS A 78 -26.43 -32.08 -5.75
N GLU A 79 -27.11 -31.78 -6.87
CA GLU A 79 -28.37 -31.04 -6.87
C GLU A 79 -29.49 -31.85 -6.22
N VAL A 80 -29.59 -33.14 -6.55
CA VAL A 80 -30.58 -34.03 -5.96
C VAL A 80 -30.32 -34.19 -4.45
N GLN A 81 -29.07 -34.38 -4.05
CA GLN A 81 -28.71 -34.46 -2.63
C GLN A 81 -28.98 -33.15 -1.90
N ARG A 82 -28.84 -31.99 -2.54
CA ARG A 82 -29.22 -30.71 -1.94
C ARG A 82 -30.73 -30.63 -1.71
N ALA A 83 -31.52 -31.05 -2.69
CA ALA A 83 -32.98 -30.99 -2.62
C ALA A 83 -33.61 -32.04 -1.68
N LYS A 84 -33.05 -33.26 -1.67
CA LYS A 84 -33.69 -34.44 -1.03
C LYS A 84 -32.85 -35.10 0.06
N GLY A 85 -31.57 -34.75 0.16
CA GLY A 85 -30.63 -35.41 1.07
C GLY A 85 -30.93 -35.14 2.53
N LYS A 86 -30.65 -36.13 3.37
CA LYS A 86 -30.73 -36.06 4.84
C LYS A 86 -29.45 -36.63 5.40
N PHE A 87 -28.56 -35.74 5.81
CA PHE A 87 -27.17 -36.04 6.16
C PHE A 87 -27.07 -36.34 7.65
N HIS A 88 -26.72 -37.58 7.99
CA HIS A 88 -26.63 -37.99 9.39
C HIS A 88 -25.22 -37.88 9.95
N TRP A 89 -24.19 -37.67 9.13
CA TRP A 89 -22.79 -37.73 9.55
C TRP A 89 -22.04 -36.52 8.99
N LEU A 90 -21.26 -35.82 9.83
CA LEU A 90 -20.20 -34.92 9.35
C LEU A 90 -18.95 -35.75 9.04
N THR A 91 -18.19 -35.29 8.06
CA THR A 91 -17.04 -36.04 7.54
C THR A 91 -15.79 -35.17 7.44
N LEU A 92 -14.61 -35.79 7.42
CA LEU A 92 -13.34 -35.09 7.34
C LEU A 92 -12.38 -35.94 6.51
N ASP A 93 -11.64 -35.31 5.61
CA ASP A 93 -10.46 -35.88 4.95
C ASP A 93 -9.29 -34.93 5.20
N VAL A 94 -8.14 -35.49 5.58
CA VAL A 94 -6.90 -34.73 5.86
C VAL A 94 -5.77 -35.44 5.15
N ASP A 95 -5.28 -34.82 4.08
CA ASP A 95 -4.21 -35.36 3.23
C ASP A 95 -2.83 -34.75 3.50
N GLN A 96 -2.76 -33.69 4.32
CA GLN A 96 -1.58 -32.85 4.52
C GLN A 96 -1.21 -32.72 6.00
N GLY A 97 0.03 -32.30 6.27
CA GLY A 97 0.52 -31.98 7.62
C GLY A 97 1.09 -33.16 8.42
N ASN A 98 0.96 -34.41 7.93
CA ASN A 98 1.49 -35.62 8.56
C ASN A 98 1.16 -35.74 10.06
N LEU A 99 -0.07 -35.36 10.43
CA LEU A 99 -0.50 -35.32 11.83
C LEU A 99 -0.55 -36.73 12.43
N SER A 100 -0.28 -36.85 13.73
CA SER A 100 -0.52 -38.08 14.47
C SER A 100 -2.04 -38.31 14.66
N LEU A 101 -2.42 -39.56 14.92
CA LEU A 101 -3.81 -39.90 15.25
C LEU A 101 -4.31 -39.10 16.48
N SER A 102 -3.45 -38.91 17.49
CA SER A 102 -3.80 -38.16 18.70
C SER A 102 -4.00 -36.67 18.44
N GLU A 103 -3.25 -36.07 17.51
CA GLU A 103 -3.44 -34.67 17.09
C GLU A 103 -4.79 -34.49 16.38
N VAL A 104 -5.15 -35.40 15.47
CA VAL A 104 -6.44 -35.36 14.75
C VAL A 104 -7.61 -35.56 15.71
N VAL A 105 -7.55 -36.58 16.55
CA VAL A 105 -8.58 -36.84 17.58
C VAL A 105 -8.68 -35.66 18.54
N GLY A 106 -7.56 -35.11 19.00
CA GLY A 106 -7.54 -33.94 19.89
C GLY A 106 -8.19 -32.70 19.27
N ALA A 107 -7.93 -32.43 17.98
CA ALA A 107 -8.58 -31.34 17.26
C ALA A 107 -10.10 -31.57 17.12
N LEU A 108 -10.51 -32.80 16.80
CA LEU A 108 -11.93 -33.17 16.76
C LEU A 108 -12.58 -32.94 18.12
N THR A 109 -12.07 -33.56 19.19
CA THR A 109 -12.64 -33.47 20.55
C THR A 109 -12.76 -32.02 21.04
N LYS A 110 -11.84 -31.12 20.68
CA LYS A 110 -11.97 -29.68 21.00
C LYS A 110 -13.20 -29.02 20.36
N VAL A 111 -13.58 -29.45 19.15
CA VAL A 111 -14.70 -28.87 18.41
C VAL A 111 -16.02 -29.55 18.72
N ILE A 112 -16.05 -30.88 18.75
CA ILE A 112 -17.30 -31.67 18.88
C ILE A 112 -17.54 -32.23 20.29
N GLY A 113 -16.59 -32.03 21.21
CA GLY A 113 -16.65 -32.57 22.57
C GLY A 113 -16.46 -34.10 22.63
N ASP A 114 -16.88 -34.69 23.74
CA ASP A 114 -16.86 -36.14 23.95
C ASP A 114 -18.10 -36.79 23.32
N VAL A 115 -18.09 -36.95 21.99
CA VAL A 115 -19.16 -37.60 21.22
C VAL A 115 -18.61 -38.77 20.40
N ALA A 116 -19.52 -39.55 19.83
CA ALA A 116 -19.17 -40.66 18.96
C ALA A 116 -18.38 -40.18 17.74
N LEU A 117 -17.26 -40.85 17.43
CA LEU A 117 -16.50 -40.61 16.21
C LEU A 117 -15.74 -41.86 15.77
N VAL A 118 -15.46 -41.93 14.48
CA VAL A 118 -14.58 -42.94 13.87
C VAL A 118 -13.51 -42.22 13.06
N VAL A 119 -12.25 -42.42 13.42
CA VAL A 119 -11.09 -41.92 12.67
C VAL A 119 -10.32 -43.12 12.15
N TYR A 120 -9.88 -43.07 10.89
CA TYR A 120 -9.08 -44.12 10.27
C TYR A 120 -8.12 -43.53 9.26
N SER A 121 -6.96 -44.17 9.08
CA SER A 121 -6.04 -43.76 8.03
C SER A 121 -6.55 -44.15 6.65
N THR A 122 -6.21 -43.35 5.64
CA THR A 122 -6.56 -43.67 4.24
C THR A 122 -5.67 -44.78 3.69
N ARG A 123 -6.09 -45.45 2.62
CA ARG A 123 -5.28 -46.53 1.98
C ARG A 123 -3.90 -46.04 1.53
N SER A 124 -3.78 -44.79 1.10
CA SER A 124 -2.52 -44.22 0.61
C SER A 124 -1.65 -43.65 1.74
N ALA A 125 -2.08 -43.74 3.00
CA ALA A 125 -1.27 -43.32 4.13
C ALA A 125 -0.02 -44.21 4.26
N THR A 126 1.08 -43.58 4.65
CA THR A 126 2.33 -44.25 5.06
C THR A 126 2.75 -43.73 6.43
N ALA A 127 3.73 -44.37 7.08
CA ALA A 127 4.22 -43.92 8.38
C ALA A 127 4.77 -42.47 8.36
N ASP A 128 5.35 -42.07 7.22
CA ASP A 128 5.96 -40.75 6.98
C ASP A 128 5.01 -39.75 6.31
N ASN A 129 3.84 -40.20 5.86
CA ASN A 129 2.81 -39.35 5.25
C ASN A 129 1.42 -39.85 5.68
N ARG A 130 1.05 -39.51 6.91
CA ARG A 130 -0.19 -39.92 7.55
C ARG A 130 -1.34 -39.07 7.02
N LYS A 131 -2.39 -39.77 6.59
CA LYS A 131 -3.59 -39.21 5.98
C LYS A 131 -4.80 -39.82 6.65
N TRP A 132 -5.78 -39.00 6.97
CA TRP A 132 -6.85 -39.37 7.90
C TRP A 132 -8.22 -39.07 7.34
N ARG A 133 -9.18 -39.96 7.61
CA ARG A 133 -10.60 -39.64 7.54
C ARG A 133 -11.23 -39.72 8.91
N ALA A 134 -12.17 -38.82 9.16
CA ALA A 134 -13.00 -38.86 10.37
C ALA A 134 -14.49 -38.78 10.01
N LEU A 135 -15.29 -39.50 10.79
CA LEU A 135 -16.73 -39.62 10.63
C LEU A 135 -17.39 -39.34 11.98
N VAL A 136 -18.31 -38.38 12.01
CA VAL A 136 -18.96 -37.89 13.23
C VAL A 136 -20.49 -38.04 13.09
N PRO A 137 -21.10 -39.05 13.74
CA PRO A 137 -22.54 -39.26 13.69
C PRO A 137 -23.32 -38.14 14.40
N LEU A 138 -24.42 -37.71 13.78
CA LEU A 138 -25.32 -36.67 14.26
C LEU A 138 -26.56 -37.25 14.93
N LYS A 139 -27.07 -36.54 15.94
CA LYS A 139 -28.31 -36.87 16.65
C LYS A 139 -29.54 -36.67 15.76
N ALA A 140 -29.56 -35.57 15.02
CA ALA A 140 -30.56 -35.26 14.00
C ALA A 140 -29.88 -35.01 12.65
N PRO A 141 -30.50 -35.38 11.51
CA PRO A 141 -29.91 -35.14 10.20
C PRO A 141 -29.90 -33.66 9.83
N VAL A 142 -28.88 -33.25 9.11
CA VAL A 142 -28.80 -31.95 8.43
C VAL A 142 -29.48 -32.08 7.06
N SER A 143 -30.29 -31.09 6.67
CA SER A 143 -30.90 -31.07 5.33
C SER A 143 -29.83 -30.94 4.25
N GLY A 144 -30.14 -31.38 3.02
CA GLY A 144 -29.24 -31.19 1.89
C GLY A 144 -28.92 -29.71 1.59
N GLU A 145 -29.85 -28.81 1.87
CA GLU A 145 -29.67 -27.37 1.76
C GLU A 145 -28.63 -26.83 2.75
N ASP A 146 -28.64 -27.33 3.98
CA ASP A 146 -27.76 -26.85 5.06
C ASP A 146 -26.41 -27.57 5.12
N PHE A 147 -26.27 -28.72 4.47
CA PHE A 147 -25.13 -29.61 4.67
C PHE A 147 -23.79 -28.93 4.36
N SER A 148 -23.69 -28.25 3.22
CA SER A 148 -22.44 -27.62 2.80
C SER A 148 -21.97 -26.52 3.75
N ASP A 149 -22.88 -25.65 4.21
CA ASP A 149 -22.53 -24.59 5.15
C ASP A 149 -22.16 -25.17 6.51
N THR A 150 -22.90 -26.18 6.97
CA THR A 150 -22.64 -26.87 8.24
C THR A 150 -21.27 -27.56 8.23
N GLN A 151 -20.92 -28.24 7.13
CA GLN A 151 -19.62 -28.89 6.99
C GLN A 151 -18.47 -27.87 6.91
N ASN A 152 -18.66 -26.75 6.20
CA ASN A 152 -17.64 -25.70 6.14
C ASN A 152 -17.41 -25.05 7.51
N ALA A 153 -18.48 -24.78 8.28
CA ALA A 153 -18.36 -24.29 9.65
C ALA A 153 -17.58 -25.27 10.54
N PHE A 154 -17.82 -26.57 10.38
CA PHE A 154 -17.05 -27.61 11.05
C PHE A 154 -15.56 -27.59 10.66
N PHE A 155 -15.24 -27.43 9.38
CA PHE A 155 -13.86 -27.31 8.90
C PHE A 155 -13.13 -26.07 9.42
N ASP A 156 -13.80 -24.93 9.46
CA ASP A 156 -13.24 -23.68 9.99
C ASP A 156 -12.85 -23.84 11.46
N LEU A 157 -13.76 -24.38 12.27
CA LEU A 157 -13.53 -24.62 13.69
C LEU A 157 -12.39 -25.62 13.94
N LEU A 158 -12.25 -26.67 13.11
CA LEU A 158 -11.13 -27.62 13.22
C LEU A 158 -9.78 -26.98 12.86
N THR A 159 -9.76 -26.14 11.84
CA THR A 159 -8.55 -25.40 11.44
C THR A 159 -8.12 -24.47 12.57
N GLU A 160 -9.07 -23.75 13.19
CA GLU A 160 -8.82 -22.88 14.34
C GLU A 160 -8.34 -23.66 15.58
N ALA A 161 -9.04 -24.75 15.94
CA ALA A 161 -8.72 -25.56 17.12
C ALA A 161 -7.33 -26.23 17.06
N SER A 162 -6.78 -26.38 15.85
CA SER A 162 -5.44 -26.93 15.59
C SER A 162 -4.36 -25.85 15.35
N GLY A 163 -4.70 -24.56 15.43
CA GLY A 163 -3.79 -23.46 15.12
C GLY A 163 -3.33 -23.45 13.65
N GLY A 164 -4.18 -23.91 12.73
CA GLY A 164 -3.91 -24.00 11.29
C GLY A 164 -3.16 -25.25 10.84
N ARG A 165 -2.84 -26.19 11.74
CA ARG A 165 -2.09 -27.42 11.39
C ARG A 165 -2.95 -28.48 10.71
N LEU A 166 -4.22 -28.59 11.08
CA LEU A 166 -5.19 -29.50 10.44
C LEU A 166 -5.90 -28.74 9.33
N VAL A 167 -5.69 -29.18 8.09
CA VAL A 167 -6.27 -28.56 6.89
C VAL A 167 -7.24 -29.56 6.25
N PRO A 168 -8.57 -29.39 6.43
CA PRO A 168 -9.59 -30.26 5.83
C PRO A 168 -9.63 -30.16 4.31
N ASP A 169 -9.87 -31.29 3.61
CA ASP A 169 -10.28 -31.26 2.20
C ASP A 169 -11.75 -30.81 2.11
N ARG A 170 -11.93 -29.59 1.63
CA ARG A 170 -13.25 -28.97 1.50
C ARG A 170 -14.13 -29.59 0.42
N ALA A 171 -13.60 -30.47 -0.44
CA ALA A 171 -14.43 -31.21 -1.40
C ALA A 171 -15.54 -32.00 -0.68
N LEU A 172 -15.29 -32.47 0.56
CA LEU A 172 -16.28 -33.19 1.37
C LEU A 172 -17.45 -32.32 1.87
N ALA A 173 -17.40 -30.99 1.74
CA ALA A 173 -18.57 -30.15 1.98
C ALA A 173 -19.64 -30.29 0.90
N ARG A 174 -19.32 -30.91 -0.25
CA ARG A 174 -20.29 -31.08 -1.33
C ARG A 174 -21.24 -32.27 -1.05
N PRO A 175 -22.57 -32.13 -1.22
CA PRO A 175 -23.56 -33.12 -0.77
C PRO A 175 -23.41 -34.54 -1.34
N ALA A 176 -22.92 -34.70 -2.58
CA ALA A 176 -22.72 -35.99 -3.23
C ALA A 176 -21.23 -36.40 -3.35
N GLN A 177 -20.34 -35.76 -2.57
CA GLN A 177 -18.93 -36.13 -2.59
C GLN A 177 -18.74 -37.50 -1.94
N LEU A 178 -18.07 -38.41 -2.66
CA LEU A 178 -17.81 -39.76 -2.19
C LEU A 178 -16.86 -39.76 -0.98
N VAL A 179 -17.24 -40.48 0.07
CA VAL A 179 -16.39 -40.72 1.23
C VAL A 179 -15.92 -42.16 1.19
N TYR A 180 -14.65 -42.38 0.90
CA TYR A 180 -14.09 -43.73 0.88
C TYR A 180 -14.01 -44.31 2.30
N LEU A 181 -14.57 -45.51 2.44
CA LEU A 181 -14.62 -46.26 3.69
C LEU A 181 -13.22 -46.79 4.09
N PRO A 182 -13.06 -47.28 5.33
CA PRO A 182 -11.83 -47.91 5.78
C PRO A 182 -11.31 -48.97 4.80
N ASN A 183 -10.08 -48.80 4.34
CA ASN A 183 -9.41 -49.71 3.40
C ASN A 183 -7.91 -49.71 3.72
N ARG A 184 -7.38 -50.85 4.15
CA ARG A 184 -6.02 -51.02 4.67
C ARG A 184 -5.00 -50.90 3.55
N GLY A 185 -4.03 -50.01 3.72
CA GLY A 185 -2.84 -49.90 2.88
C GLY A 185 -1.57 -50.35 3.60
N ALA A 186 -0.45 -49.69 3.28
CA ALA A 186 0.84 -49.92 3.92
C ALA A 186 0.87 -49.49 5.39
N PHE A 187 0.09 -48.46 5.74
CA PHE A 187 -0.09 -47.98 7.11
C PHE A 187 -1.59 -47.99 7.47
N TYR A 188 -1.92 -48.51 8.65
CA TYR A 188 -3.29 -48.49 9.14
C TYR A 188 -3.38 -48.25 10.64
N GLU A 189 -3.97 -47.12 11.00
CA GLU A 189 -4.32 -46.74 12.36
C GLU A 189 -5.76 -46.26 12.41
N ARG A 190 -6.36 -46.34 13.61
CA ARG A 190 -7.74 -45.95 13.83
C ARG A 190 -8.03 -45.55 15.27
N ALA A 191 -9.06 -44.73 15.44
CA ALA A 191 -9.71 -44.47 16.72
C ALA A 191 -11.22 -44.64 16.57
N ILE A 192 -11.86 -45.32 17.51
CA ILE A 192 -13.31 -45.42 17.61
C ILE A 192 -13.69 -44.99 19.01
N GLN A 193 -14.46 -43.90 19.10
CA GLN A 193 -14.96 -43.40 20.37
C GLN A 193 -16.48 -43.48 20.36
N LYS A 194 -17.05 -43.95 21.47
CA LYS A 194 -18.51 -43.93 21.67
C LYS A 194 -18.97 -42.57 22.22
N GLY A 195 -18.13 -41.94 23.05
CA GLY A 195 -18.42 -40.70 23.75
C GLY A 195 -19.74 -40.74 24.53
N SER A 196 -20.27 -39.55 24.79
CA SER A 196 -21.58 -39.33 25.43
C SER A 196 -22.79 -39.65 24.53
N GLY A 197 -22.58 -39.88 23.22
CA GLY A 197 -23.65 -40.11 22.26
C GLY A 197 -23.33 -39.55 20.88
N ARG A 198 -24.36 -39.25 20.08
CA ARG A 198 -24.21 -38.58 18.78
C ARG A 198 -24.16 -37.06 18.95
N LEU A 199 -23.49 -36.36 18.03
CA LEU A 199 -23.37 -34.91 18.05
C LEU A 199 -24.74 -34.24 17.88
N ASP A 200 -25.13 -33.41 18.84
CA ASP A 200 -26.32 -32.56 18.76
C ASP A 200 -25.94 -31.18 18.22
N LEU A 201 -26.60 -30.75 17.14
CA LEU A 201 -26.32 -29.48 16.48
C LEU A 201 -27.30 -28.35 16.88
N THR A 202 -28.32 -28.63 17.70
CA THR A 202 -29.41 -27.66 17.98
C THR A 202 -28.93 -26.32 18.56
N ASP A 203 -27.84 -26.32 19.33
CA ASP A 203 -27.14 -25.11 19.79
C ASP A 203 -25.63 -25.35 19.90
N HIS A 204 -25.05 -25.88 18.83
CA HIS A 204 -23.63 -26.21 18.78
C HIS A 204 -22.80 -25.07 18.18
N ALA A 205 -21.51 -25.00 18.52
CA ALA A 205 -20.58 -24.02 17.96
C ALA A 205 -20.55 -24.04 16.43
N ILE A 206 -20.72 -25.22 15.83
CA ILE A 206 -20.83 -25.42 14.37
C ILE A 206 -22.04 -24.68 13.80
N THR A 207 -23.21 -24.84 14.41
CA THR A 207 -24.45 -24.18 13.98
C THR A 207 -24.37 -22.67 14.18
N ARG A 208 -23.85 -22.21 15.32
CA ARG A 208 -23.62 -20.78 15.55
C ARG A 208 -22.64 -20.18 14.53
N ARG A 209 -21.56 -20.87 14.18
CA ARG A 209 -20.62 -20.42 13.14
C ARG A 209 -21.30 -20.38 11.78
N ARG A 210 -22.07 -21.40 11.42
CA ARG A 210 -22.84 -21.46 10.16
C ARG A 210 -23.79 -20.27 10.05
N ASP A 211 -24.59 -20.05 11.08
CA ASP A 211 -25.62 -19.02 11.09
C ASP A 211 -25.00 -17.62 11.11
N ALA A 212 -23.94 -17.40 11.89
CA ALA A 212 -23.18 -16.14 11.86
C ALA A 212 -22.56 -15.85 10.48
N THR A 213 -22.01 -16.86 9.81
CA THR A 213 -21.48 -16.69 8.44
C THR A 213 -22.60 -16.35 7.44
N ARG A 214 -23.78 -16.95 7.58
CA ARG A 214 -24.96 -16.64 6.76
C ARG A 214 -25.46 -15.22 6.99
N GLU A 215 -25.58 -14.80 8.25
CA GLU A 215 -25.98 -13.45 8.65
C GLU A 215 -24.99 -12.40 8.14
N ALA A 216 -23.70 -12.62 8.34
CA ALA A 216 -22.65 -11.72 7.84
C ALA A 216 -22.69 -11.59 6.32
N ARG A 217 -22.89 -12.71 5.61
CA ARG A 217 -23.02 -12.70 4.15
C ARG A 217 -24.29 -11.97 3.69
N ALA A 218 -25.43 -12.22 4.33
CA ALA A 218 -26.69 -11.56 3.99
C ALA A 218 -26.64 -10.04 4.26
N ALA A 219 -26.06 -9.62 5.38
CA ALA A 219 -25.87 -8.21 5.71
C ALA A 219 -24.95 -7.51 4.70
N ALA A 220 -23.84 -8.15 4.35
CA ALA A 220 -22.91 -7.62 3.36
C ALA A 220 -23.56 -7.54 1.96
N GLU A 221 -24.31 -8.56 1.55
CA GLU A 221 -25.05 -8.58 0.27
C GLU A 221 -26.11 -7.47 0.22
N ALA A 222 -26.83 -7.21 1.32
CA ALA A 222 -27.81 -6.13 1.42
C ALA A 222 -27.14 -4.75 1.30
N GLU A 223 -26.04 -4.52 2.02
CA GLU A 223 -25.29 -3.26 1.95
C GLU A 223 -24.73 -3.02 0.54
N ALA A 224 -24.12 -4.04 -0.07
CA ALA A 224 -23.60 -3.96 -1.43
C ALA A 224 -24.70 -3.64 -2.45
N ARG A 225 -25.91 -4.20 -2.28
CA ARG A 225 -27.07 -3.91 -3.12
C ARG A 225 -27.49 -2.44 -3.02
N GLU A 226 -27.63 -1.91 -1.80
CA GLU A 226 -27.96 -0.50 -1.59
C GLU A 226 -26.90 0.43 -2.18
N ALA A 227 -25.61 0.11 -1.98
CA ALA A 227 -24.52 0.88 -2.51
C ALA A 227 -24.46 0.84 -4.05
N ARG A 228 -24.78 -0.29 -4.67
CA ARG A 228 -24.92 -0.45 -6.13
C ARG A 228 -26.06 0.40 -6.67
N GLU A 229 -27.23 0.35 -6.05
CA GLU A 229 -28.40 1.13 -6.48
C GLU A 229 -28.12 2.63 -6.42
N ARG A 230 -27.45 3.09 -5.35
CA ARG A 230 -26.99 4.48 -5.24
C ARG A 230 -26.00 4.85 -6.33
N ARG A 231 -24.96 4.04 -6.57
CA ARG A 231 -23.98 4.28 -7.66
C ARG A 231 -24.65 4.31 -9.03
N ALA A 232 -25.58 3.40 -9.31
CA ALA A 232 -26.32 3.37 -10.56
C ALA A 232 -27.21 4.61 -10.73
N ALA A 233 -27.88 5.07 -9.67
CA ALA A 233 -28.69 6.29 -9.68
C ALA A 233 -27.83 7.54 -9.92
N GLU A 234 -26.69 7.67 -9.24
CA GLU A 234 -25.74 8.77 -9.43
C GLU A 234 -25.17 8.80 -10.85
N ARG A 235 -24.83 7.64 -11.42
CA ARG A 235 -24.38 7.54 -12.82
C ARG A 235 -25.48 7.96 -13.79
N LYS A 236 -26.70 7.45 -13.60
CA LYS A 236 -27.86 7.80 -14.43
C LYS A 236 -28.20 9.29 -14.36
N ALA A 237 -27.99 9.95 -13.22
CA ALA A 237 -28.19 11.40 -13.06
C ALA A 237 -27.11 12.25 -13.74
N LYS A 238 -25.89 11.72 -13.93
CA LYS A 238 -24.75 12.42 -14.56
C LYS A 238 -24.70 12.27 -16.08
N VAL A 239 -25.47 11.34 -16.65
CA VAL A 239 -25.54 11.10 -18.10
C VAL A 239 -26.73 11.87 -18.68
N ALA A 240 -26.52 12.58 -19.78
CA ALA A 240 -27.60 13.34 -20.42
C ALA A 240 -28.71 12.40 -20.94
N ALA A 241 -29.96 12.87 -20.96
CA ALA A 241 -31.10 12.07 -21.38
C ALA A 241 -30.88 11.48 -22.80
N GLY A 242 -30.73 10.16 -22.89
CA GLY A 242 -30.53 9.41 -24.14
C GLY A 242 -29.16 8.76 -24.32
N ASP A 243 -28.16 9.08 -23.50
CA ASP A 243 -26.80 8.53 -23.63
C ASP A 243 -26.58 7.29 -22.73
N ALA A 244 -25.75 6.35 -23.20
CA ALA A 244 -25.38 5.15 -22.45
C ALA A 244 -24.08 5.37 -21.65
N SER A 245 -24.11 5.11 -20.34
CA SER A 245 -22.94 5.09 -19.46
C SER A 245 -21.98 3.97 -19.90
N PRO A 246 -20.68 4.25 -20.15
CA PRO A 246 -19.72 3.23 -20.56
C PRO A 246 -19.60 2.07 -19.54
N VAL A 247 -19.72 2.39 -18.25
CA VAL A 247 -19.70 1.39 -17.17
C VAL A 247 -20.94 0.50 -17.24
N ASP A 248 -22.12 1.09 -17.46
CA ASP A 248 -23.36 0.30 -17.53
C ASP A 248 -23.43 -0.50 -18.85
N HIS A 249 -22.86 0.01 -19.93
CA HIS A 249 -22.69 -0.73 -21.19
C HIS A 249 -21.76 -1.94 -20.99
N PHE A 250 -20.62 -1.77 -20.32
CA PHE A 250 -19.71 -2.86 -20.00
C PHE A 250 -20.38 -3.91 -19.12
N ASN A 251 -21.05 -3.48 -18.05
CA ASN A 251 -21.73 -4.37 -17.11
C ASN A 251 -22.88 -5.15 -17.77
N ALA A 252 -23.51 -4.60 -18.83
CA ALA A 252 -24.51 -5.31 -19.62
C ALA A 252 -23.89 -6.30 -20.62
N ALA A 253 -22.68 -6.00 -21.12
CA ALA A 253 -21.98 -6.82 -22.10
C ALA A 253 -21.14 -7.94 -21.49
N HIS A 254 -20.77 -7.84 -20.21
CA HIS A 254 -19.86 -8.78 -19.54
C HIS A 254 -20.46 -9.35 -18.25
N GLY A 255 -20.62 -10.68 -18.23
CA GLY A 255 -21.04 -11.41 -17.04
C GLY A 255 -19.94 -11.48 -15.98
N ILE A 256 -20.33 -11.36 -14.71
CA ILE A 256 -19.39 -11.43 -13.57
C ILE A 256 -18.72 -12.81 -13.50
N ALA A 257 -19.49 -13.89 -13.60
CA ALA A 257 -18.96 -15.25 -13.66
C ALA A 257 -17.86 -15.44 -14.72
N ASP A 258 -18.04 -14.87 -15.91
CA ASP A 258 -17.07 -14.99 -17.01
C ASP A 258 -15.77 -14.23 -16.69
N LEU A 259 -15.88 -13.04 -16.12
CA LEU A 259 -14.74 -12.25 -15.70
C LEU A 259 -14.00 -12.89 -14.52
N LEU A 260 -14.72 -13.41 -13.53
CA LEU A 260 -14.12 -14.15 -12.42
C LEU A 260 -13.31 -15.34 -12.94
N ALA A 261 -13.88 -16.14 -13.84
CA ALA A 261 -13.18 -17.25 -14.48
C ALA A 261 -11.95 -16.76 -15.28
N ARG A 262 -12.08 -15.68 -16.06
CA ARG A 262 -10.98 -15.08 -16.85
C ARG A 262 -9.83 -14.63 -15.97
N TYR A 263 -10.12 -14.07 -14.79
CA TYR A 263 -9.11 -13.56 -13.86
C TYR A 263 -8.61 -14.60 -12.85
N GLY A 264 -8.85 -15.89 -13.13
CA GLY A 264 -8.26 -16.99 -12.37
C GLY A 264 -9.00 -17.36 -11.09
N TYR A 265 -10.24 -16.91 -10.91
CA TYR A 265 -11.10 -17.44 -9.85
C TYR A 265 -11.55 -18.85 -10.23
N THR A 266 -11.58 -19.73 -9.25
CA THR A 266 -12.14 -21.08 -9.42
C THR A 266 -13.51 -21.13 -8.78
N GLN A 267 -14.56 -21.44 -9.56
CA GLN A 267 -15.92 -21.61 -9.04
C GLN A 267 -16.04 -22.90 -8.23
N ASP A 268 -16.85 -22.87 -7.17
CA ASP A 268 -17.29 -24.10 -6.52
C ASP A 268 -18.27 -24.83 -7.43
N ARG A 269 -18.14 -26.16 -7.51
CA ARG A 269 -18.99 -26.97 -8.39
C ARG A 269 -20.44 -27.06 -7.89
N ALA A 270 -20.70 -26.69 -6.65
CA ALA A 270 -21.99 -26.84 -6.01
C ALA A 270 -22.71 -25.49 -5.82
N THR A 271 -22.02 -24.35 -5.83
CA THR A 271 -22.59 -23.05 -5.49
C THR A 271 -22.14 -21.97 -6.47
N SER A 272 -22.79 -20.80 -6.44
CA SER A 272 -22.32 -19.60 -7.16
C SER A 272 -21.15 -18.90 -6.46
N ASP A 273 -20.47 -19.61 -5.55
CA ASP A 273 -19.34 -19.09 -4.80
C ASP A 273 -18.04 -19.44 -5.55
N TRP A 274 -17.04 -18.59 -5.38
CA TRP A 274 -15.80 -18.52 -6.12
C TRP A 274 -14.64 -18.37 -5.15
N ARG A 275 -13.52 -18.98 -5.53
CA ARG A 275 -12.26 -18.88 -4.83
C ARG A 275 -11.34 -17.97 -5.62
N SER A 276 -11.10 -16.79 -5.05
CA SER A 276 -10.08 -15.81 -5.47
C SER A 276 -8.69 -16.41 -5.72
N PRO A 277 -7.93 -15.88 -6.70
CA PRO A 277 -6.51 -16.23 -6.89
C PRO A 277 -5.60 -15.71 -5.76
N TYR A 278 -6.05 -14.73 -4.96
CA TYR A 278 -5.25 -14.12 -3.88
C TYR A 278 -5.28 -14.91 -2.57
N GLN A 279 -6.19 -15.87 -2.44
CA GLN A 279 -6.37 -16.58 -1.19
C GLN A 279 -5.52 -17.85 -1.11
N THR A 280 -4.91 -18.06 0.05
CA THR A 280 -4.19 -19.29 0.39
C THR A 280 -5.13 -20.35 0.98
N SER A 281 -6.32 -19.94 1.44
CA SER A 281 -7.33 -20.83 1.98
C SER A 281 -8.05 -21.60 0.86
N GLY A 282 -8.51 -22.83 1.14
CA GLY A 282 -9.35 -23.57 0.20
C GLY A 282 -10.82 -23.10 0.13
N SER A 283 -11.18 -21.99 0.78
CA SER A 283 -12.57 -21.54 0.91
C SER A 283 -13.08 -20.83 -0.35
N TYR A 284 -14.39 -20.84 -0.57
CA TYR A 284 -15.05 -20.13 -1.67
C TYR A 284 -15.78 -18.92 -1.08
N ALA A 285 -15.02 -17.84 -0.87
CA ALA A 285 -15.45 -16.67 -0.11
C ALA A 285 -16.03 -15.52 -0.97
N THR A 286 -15.95 -15.64 -2.30
CA THR A 286 -16.47 -14.65 -3.25
C THR A 286 -17.77 -15.17 -3.85
N ARG A 287 -18.84 -14.40 -3.95
CA ARG A 287 -20.12 -14.83 -4.52
C ARG A 287 -20.53 -13.92 -5.66
N ASP A 288 -21.01 -14.52 -6.74
CA ASP A 288 -21.69 -13.82 -7.81
C ASP A 288 -23.17 -13.63 -7.45
N CYS A 289 -23.60 -12.38 -7.28
CA CYS A 289 -24.98 -11.99 -6.99
C CYS A 289 -25.71 -11.53 -8.28
N GLY A 290 -25.21 -11.93 -9.46
CA GLY A 290 -25.74 -11.67 -10.79
C GLY A 290 -25.34 -10.31 -11.34
N GLY A 291 -25.70 -9.23 -10.65
CA GLY A 291 -25.43 -7.85 -11.08
C GLY A 291 -24.28 -7.16 -10.34
N PHE A 292 -23.73 -7.83 -9.35
CA PHE A 292 -22.57 -7.44 -8.55
C PHE A 292 -22.00 -8.70 -7.89
N TRP A 293 -20.77 -8.62 -7.42
CA TRP A 293 -20.14 -9.68 -6.64
C TRP A 293 -19.84 -9.17 -5.23
N ILE A 294 -19.73 -10.10 -4.28
CA ILE A 294 -19.29 -9.82 -2.92
C ILE A 294 -18.20 -10.78 -2.51
N SER A 295 -17.21 -10.32 -1.75
CA SER A 295 -16.13 -11.15 -1.22
C SER A 295 -15.92 -10.92 0.27
N LEU A 296 -16.05 -12.01 1.03
CA LEU A 296 -15.70 -12.07 2.45
C LEU A 296 -14.21 -12.46 2.64
N SER A 297 -13.45 -12.55 1.56
CA SER A 297 -12.02 -12.88 1.59
C SER A 297 -11.19 -11.71 2.12
N ALA A 298 -10.48 -11.92 3.22
CA ALA A 298 -9.49 -10.96 3.70
C ALA A 298 -8.35 -10.71 2.69
N SER A 299 -8.05 -11.69 1.83
CA SER A 299 -7.06 -11.52 0.76
C SER A 299 -7.55 -10.58 -0.34
N ASP A 300 -8.83 -10.64 -0.71
CA ASP A 300 -9.41 -9.69 -1.68
C ASP A 300 -9.51 -8.29 -1.07
N ALA A 301 -9.78 -8.22 0.24
CA ALA A 301 -9.70 -6.97 0.98
C ALA A 301 -8.28 -6.37 0.93
N ALA A 302 -7.25 -7.15 1.25
CA ALA A 302 -5.85 -6.71 1.19
C ALA A 302 -5.38 -6.33 -0.23
N ALA A 303 -5.96 -6.94 -1.27
CA ALA A 303 -5.70 -6.61 -2.66
C ALA A 303 -6.39 -5.32 -3.13
N ASN A 304 -7.23 -4.68 -2.30
CA ASN A 304 -8.05 -3.52 -2.68
C ASN A 304 -8.98 -3.77 -3.87
N LEU A 305 -9.52 -4.99 -3.98
CA LEU A 305 -10.46 -5.33 -5.04
C LEU A 305 -11.83 -4.69 -4.80
N GLY A 306 -12.32 -3.92 -5.76
CA GLY A 306 -13.63 -3.27 -5.71
C GLY A 306 -13.77 -2.29 -4.54
N ALA A 307 -14.99 -2.11 -4.08
CA ALA A 307 -15.36 -1.21 -2.99
C ALA A 307 -15.47 -1.94 -1.65
N GLU A 308 -15.30 -1.21 -0.55
CA GLU A 308 -15.50 -1.72 0.81
C GLU A 308 -16.94 -1.50 1.29
N THR A 309 -17.47 -2.50 2.00
CA THR A 309 -18.65 -2.39 2.87
C THR A 309 -18.22 -1.88 4.25
N ARG A 310 -19.15 -1.36 5.06
CA ARG A 310 -18.88 -0.89 6.44
C ARG A 310 -18.32 -1.98 7.34
N SER A 311 -18.63 -3.23 7.05
CA SER A 311 -18.12 -4.42 7.77
C SER A 311 -16.75 -4.90 7.25
N GLY A 312 -16.10 -4.18 6.33
CA GLY A 312 -14.76 -4.52 5.83
C GLY A 312 -14.72 -5.60 4.73
N HIS A 313 -15.87 -6.01 4.20
CA HIS A 313 -15.96 -6.94 3.05
C HIS A 313 -15.89 -6.18 1.73
N ARG A 314 -15.46 -6.86 0.66
CA ARG A 314 -15.35 -6.26 -0.68
C ARG A 314 -16.59 -6.53 -1.52
N TRP A 315 -16.95 -5.59 -2.38
CA TRP A 315 -17.99 -5.79 -3.39
C TRP A 315 -17.69 -4.96 -4.64
N GLY A 316 -18.26 -5.33 -5.78
CA GLY A 316 -18.14 -4.55 -7.01
C GLY A 316 -19.02 -5.07 -8.12
N ASP A 317 -19.00 -4.40 -9.27
CA ASP A 317 -19.62 -4.88 -10.50
C ASP A 317 -18.57 -5.50 -11.46
N ALA A 318 -19.01 -5.87 -12.67
CA ALA A 318 -18.13 -6.44 -13.68
C ALA A 318 -17.03 -5.45 -14.09
N PHE A 319 -17.34 -4.15 -14.13
CA PHE A 319 -16.39 -3.09 -14.44
C PHE A 319 -15.31 -2.95 -13.37
N ASP A 320 -15.65 -3.12 -12.10
CA ASP A 320 -14.67 -3.10 -11.01
C ASP A 320 -13.64 -4.23 -11.15
N LEU A 321 -14.03 -5.42 -11.64
CA LEU A 321 -13.09 -6.52 -11.95
C LEU A 321 -12.16 -6.13 -13.11
N PHE A 322 -12.73 -5.56 -14.18
CA PHE A 322 -11.98 -5.09 -15.34
C PHE A 322 -10.95 -4.02 -14.98
N ALA A 323 -11.37 -3.00 -14.22
CA ALA A 323 -10.49 -1.94 -13.74
C ALA A 323 -9.34 -2.49 -12.89
N HIS A 324 -9.63 -3.44 -12.00
CA HIS A 324 -8.63 -4.05 -11.13
C HIS A 324 -7.60 -4.90 -11.91
N PHE A 325 -8.07 -5.85 -12.72
CA PHE A 325 -7.19 -6.84 -13.35
C PHE A 325 -6.52 -6.36 -14.64
N GLU A 326 -7.15 -5.46 -15.40
CA GLU A 326 -6.61 -5.00 -16.70
C GLU A 326 -6.03 -3.59 -16.64
N HIS A 327 -6.37 -2.80 -15.61
CA HIS A 327 -5.92 -1.42 -15.46
C HIS A 327 -5.30 -1.10 -14.10
N GLY A 328 -4.92 -2.13 -13.32
CA GLY A 328 -4.23 -1.96 -12.04
C GLY A 328 -5.03 -1.20 -10.98
N GLY A 329 -6.36 -1.25 -11.06
CA GLY A 329 -7.28 -0.52 -10.19
C GLY A 329 -7.58 0.93 -10.64
N ASP A 330 -7.04 1.39 -11.78
CA ASP A 330 -7.35 2.71 -12.33
C ASP A 330 -8.71 2.72 -13.04
N PHE A 331 -9.75 3.08 -12.28
CA PHE A 331 -11.12 3.15 -12.77
C PHE A 331 -11.30 4.16 -13.94
N ARG A 332 -10.58 5.29 -13.95
CA ARG A 332 -10.74 6.30 -15.00
C ARG A 332 -10.07 5.84 -16.30
N ALA A 333 -8.90 5.22 -16.19
CA ALA A 333 -8.22 4.62 -17.35
C ALA A 333 -9.08 3.51 -17.98
N ALA A 334 -9.69 2.67 -17.15
CA ALA A 334 -10.62 1.64 -17.61
C ALA A 334 -11.82 2.23 -18.35
N VAL A 335 -12.47 3.29 -17.82
CA VAL A 335 -13.60 3.96 -18.50
C VAL A 335 -13.17 4.52 -19.85
N ALA A 336 -12.06 5.23 -19.90
CA ALA A 336 -11.57 5.83 -21.14
C ALA A 336 -11.15 4.79 -22.18
N ALA A 337 -10.53 3.68 -21.76
CA ALA A 337 -10.18 2.57 -22.64
C ALA A 337 -11.44 1.93 -23.24
N TYR A 338 -12.40 1.58 -22.39
CA TYR A 338 -13.61 0.92 -22.85
C TYR A 338 -14.52 1.84 -23.69
N SER A 339 -14.63 3.14 -23.36
CA SER A 339 -15.39 4.09 -24.19
C SER A 339 -14.88 4.17 -25.62
N ARG A 340 -13.56 4.05 -25.83
CA ARG A 340 -12.96 4.03 -27.17
C ARG A 340 -13.21 2.70 -27.88
N GLU A 341 -13.08 1.59 -27.15
CA GLU A 341 -13.31 0.24 -27.69
C GLU A 341 -14.76 0.03 -28.11
N ALA A 342 -15.72 0.45 -27.28
CA ALA A 342 -17.15 0.32 -27.53
C ALA A 342 -17.73 1.42 -28.44
N GLY A 343 -16.93 2.38 -28.89
CA GLY A 343 -17.37 3.47 -29.77
C GLY A 343 -18.38 4.43 -29.13
N LEU A 344 -18.42 4.54 -27.80
CA LEU A 344 -19.38 5.35 -27.04
C LEU A 344 -18.99 6.84 -26.93
N THR A 345 -17.99 7.28 -27.69
CA THR A 345 -17.57 8.70 -27.76
C THR A 345 -18.65 9.58 -28.39
N GLN A 346 -19.14 10.57 -27.65
CA GLN A 346 -20.08 11.56 -28.17
C GLN A 346 -19.42 12.52 -29.18
N PRO A 347 -20.12 12.91 -30.25
CA PRO A 347 -19.81 14.14 -30.96
C PRO A 347 -20.11 15.35 -30.07
N LYS A 348 -19.21 16.33 -30.08
CA LYS A 348 -19.29 17.58 -29.32
C LYS A 348 -20.63 18.28 -29.58
N ARG A 349 -21.47 18.45 -28.54
CA ARG A 349 -22.76 19.15 -28.62
C ARG A 349 -22.59 20.59 -29.13
N GLU A 350 -23.24 20.91 -30.24
CA GLU A 350 -23.48 22.28 -30.70
C GLU A 350 -24.57 22.92 -29.84
N THR A 351 -24.30 24.13 -29.32
CA THR A 351 -25.23 24.90 -28.49
C THR A 351 -26.34 25.53 -29.35
N PRO A 352 -27.62 25.55 -28.92
CA PRO A 352 -28.69 26.17 -29.70
C PRO A 352 -28.56 27.70 -29.75
N ALA A 353 -28.88 28.26 -30.91
CA ALA A 353 -28.92 29.70 -31.16
C ALA A 353 -29.97 30.41 -30.28
N SER A 354 -29.54 31.49 -29.62
CA SER A 354 -30.44 32.54 -29.11
C SER A 354 -30.33 33.76 -30.02
N GLU A 355 -31.47 34.31 -30.42
CA GLU A 355 -31.61 35.51 -31.24
C GLU A 355 -31.21 36.80 -30.48
N PRO A 356 -30.91 37.90 -31.19
CA PRO A 356 -29.85 38.83 -30.82
C PRO A 356 -30.33 40.02 -29.97
N PRO A 357 -29.54 40.51 -28.99
CA PRO A 357 -29.59 41.90 -28.62
C PRO A 357 -28.65 42.71 -29.52
N SER A 358 -29.28 43.57 -30.33
CA SER A 358 -28.87 44.94 -30.65
C SER A 358 -27.36 45.23 -30.70
N ALA A 359 -26.90 45.48 -31.93
CA ALA A 359 -25.61 46.05 -32.27
C ALA A 359 -25.20 47.23 -31.36
N SER A 360 -24.10 47.07 -30.63
CA SER A 360 -23.21 48.19 -30.28
C SER A 360 -21.86 47.64 -29.79
N ALA A 361 -20.80 48.11 -30.46
CA ALA A 361 -19.38 48.00 -30.13
C ALA A 361 -18.76 46.59 -30.11
N ALA A 362 -17.90 46.33 -31.09
CA ALA A 362 -16.98 45.20 -31.11
C ALA A 362 -16.16 45.12 -29.80
N PRO A 363 -16.10 43.96 -29.14
CA PRO A 363 -15.10 43.75 -28.10
C PRO A 363 -13.73 43.54 -28.76
N ALA A 364 -12.73 44.24 -28.24
CA ALA A 364 -11.32 44.07 -28.55
C ALA A 364 -10.89 42.58 -28.41
N PRO A 365 -9.87 42.12 -29.16
CA PRO A 365 -9.38 40.75 -29.05
C PRO A 365 -8.98 40.42 -27.62
N ALA A 366 -9.38 39.24 -27.14
CA ALA A 366 -8.98 38.71 -25.84
C ALA A 366 -7.45 38.68 -25.71
N PRO A 367 -6.88 38.94 -24.53
CA PRO A 367 -5.43 38.93 -24.34
C PRO A 367 -4.88 37.51 -24.61
N ALA A 368 -3.82 37.43 -25.40
CA ALA A 368 -3.06 36.21 -25.64
C ALA A 368 -2.65 35.59 -24.30
N GLY A 369 -2.85 34.27 -24.15
CA GLY A 369 -2.46 33.54 -22.94
C GLY A 369 -0.99 33.74 -22.63
N ASP A 370 -0.68 34.05 -21.38
CA ASP A 370 0.69 34.31 -20.93
C ASP A 370 1.50 33.00 -20.93
N PRO A 371 2.63 32.88 -21.68
CA PRO A 371 3.31 31.61 -21.87
C PRO A 371 3.91 31.05 -20.57
N VAL A 372 3.58 29.79 -20.27
CA VAL A 372 4.02 29.08 -19.05
C VAL A 372 5.53 28.77 -19.10
N ASP A 373 6.30 29.00 -18.04
CA ASP A 373 7.72 28.66 -18.06
C ASP A 373 7.97 27.14 -18.08
N LEU A 374 8.37 26.63 -19.24
CA LEU A 374 8.68 25.21 -19.45
C LEU A 374 10.00 24.79 -18.81
N TRP A 375 10.91 25.72 -18.52
CA TRP A 375 12.09 25.42 -17.71
C TRP A 375 11.95 25.92 -16.29
N GLY A 376 10.74 26.06 -15.77
CA GLY A 376 10.60 25.99 -14.32
C GLY A 376 11.09 24.61 -13.86
N ARG A 377 12.39 24.26 -13.74
CA ARG A 377 13.34 24.85 -12.77
C ARG A 377 12.66 25.93 -11.96
N PHE A 378 11.95 25.48 -10.94
CA PHE A 378 12.15 26.15 -9.68
C PHE A 378 13.67 26.18 -9.45
N ASP A 379 14.33 27.28 -9.84
CA ASP A 379 15.58 27.62 -9.21
C ASP A 379 15.29 27.54 -7.71
N PRO A 380 16.10 26.80 -6.94
CA PRO A 380 15.77 26.55 -5.55
C PRO A 380 15.48 27.89 -4.86
N PRO A 381 14.36 28.02 -4.14
CA PRO A 381 13.99 29.28 -3.53
C PRO A 381 15.15 29.78 -2.68
N GLU A 382 15.40 31.08 -2.75
CA GLU A 382 16.41 31.69 -1.89
C GLU A 382 15.98 31.56 -0.43
N LEU A 383 16.96 31.30 0.44
CA LEU A 383 16.70 31.20 1.87
C LEU A 383 16.13 32.54 2.37
N PRO A 384 14.87 32.60 2.84
CA PRO A 384 14.25 33.85 3.29
C PRO A 384 14.98 34.41 4.51
N HIS A 385 14.99 35.74 4.63
CA HIS A 385 15.56 36.44 5.77
C HIS A 385 14.54 36.64 6.89
N GLY A 386 14.97 36.52 8.14
CA GLY A 386 14.18 36.84 9.33
C GLY A 386 13.11 35.82 9.71
N LEU A 387 13.03 34.68 9.02
CA LEU A 387 12.06 33.62 9.33
C LEU A 387 12.67 32.50 10.20
N LEU A 388 13.97 32.27 10.09
CA LEU A 388 14.70 31.28 10.88
C LEU A 388 15.06 31.84 12.26
N PRO A 389 15.33 30.98 13.26
CA PRO A 389 15.95 31.43 14.49
C PRO A 389 17.30 32.11 14.17
N PRO A 390 17.64 33.25 14.78
CA PRO A 390 18.79 34.07 14.37
C PRO A 390 20.12 33.31 14.28
N ILE A 391 20.35 32.40 15.24
CA ILE A 391 21.57 31.57 15.26
C ILE A 391 21.66 30.59 14.08
N ILE A 392 20.53 30.04 13.63
CA ILE A 392 20.47 29.13 12.48
C ILE A 392 20.66 29.92 11.19
N GLU A 393 20.03 31.10 11.08
CA GLU A 393 20.21 31.96 9.92
C GLU A 393 21.66 32.42 9.77
N GLU A 394 22.27 32.89 10.85
CA GLU A 394 23.67 33.31 10.89
C GLU A 394 24.59 32.14 10.53
N PHE A 395 24.40 30.98 11.18
CA PHE A 395 25.19 29.78 10.91
C PHE A 395 25.12 29.38 9.43
N ALA A 396 23.91 29.34 8.86
CA ALA A 396 23.70 28.93 7.48
C ALA A 396 24.36 29.90 6.49
N ARG A 397 24.17 31.20 6.66
CA ARG A 397 24.67 32.20 5.70
C ARG A 397 26.19 32.37 5.77
N VAL A 398 26.77 32.42 6.97
CA VAL A 398 28.22 32.59 7.14
C VAL A 398 28.97 31.38 6.63
N ASN A 399 28.55 30.16 7.02
CA ASN A 399 29.20 28.94 6.54
C ASN A 399 28.95 28.70 5.05
N ALA A 400 27.78 29.08 4.50
CA ALA A 400 27.53 29.01 3.06
C ALA A 400 28.49 29.89 2.25
N ALA A 401 28.71 31.13 2.71
CA ALA A 401 29.64 32.06 2.07
C ALA A 401 31.09 31.56 2.13
N GLN A 402 31.54 31.03 3.28
CA GLN A 402 32.88 30.46 3.41
C GLN A 402 33.04 29.18 2.60
N MET A 403 32.08 28.26 2.64
CA MET A 403 32.17 27.00 1.89
C MET A 403 31.95 27.18 0.40
N GLY A 404 31.27 28.25 -0.04
CA GLY A 404 30.75 28.37 -1.40
C GLY A 404 29.67 27.33 -1.68
N ALA A 405 28.77 27.14 -0.72
CA ALA A 405 27.67 26.18 -0.73
C ALA A 405 26.32 26.91 -0.61
N ASP A 406 25.21 26.22 -0.88
CA ASP A 406 23.88 26.83 -0.76
C ASP A 406 23.47 26.98 0.72
N PRO A 407 23.12 28.20 1.19
CA PRO A 407 22.64 28.41 2.56
C PRO A 407 21.36 27.64 2.88
N ALA A 408 20.51 27.32 1.90
CA ALA A 408 19.33 26.48 2.09
C ALA A 408 19.68 25.10 2.66
N GLY A 409 20.72 24.47 2.11
CA GLY A 409 21.19 23.16 2.56
C GLY A 409 21.71 23.20 4.01
N LEU A 410 22.51 24.22 4.36
CA LEU A 410 23.03 24.39 5.71
C LEU A 410 21.93 24.68 6.73
N ALA A 411 20.97 25.55 6.39
CA ALA A 411 19.84 25.86 7.27
C ALA A 411 19.02 24.60 7.58
N MET A 412 18.64 23.84 6.55
CA MET A 412 17.84 22.64 6.74
C MET A 412 18.61 21.51 7.43
N ALA A 413 19.89 21.31 7.11
CA ALA A 413 20.73 20.35 7.83
C ALA A 413 20.89 20.72 9.31
N ALA A 414 21.03 22.01 9.62
CA ALA A 414 21.10 22.49 11.00
C ALA A 414 19.77 22.30 11.75
N LEU A 415 18.62 22.56 11.09
CA LEU A 415 17.30 22.32 11.68
C LEU A 415 17.05 20.83 11.97
N VAL A 416 17.43 19.91 11.08
CA VAL A 416 17.31 18.47 11.36
C VAL A 416 18.26 18.04 12.49
N THR A 417 19.46 18.62 12.55
CA THR A 417 20.39 18.35 13.65
C THR A 417 19.81 18.84 14.99
N CYS A 418 19.18 20.02 15.01
CA CYS A 418 18.48 20.52 16.19
C CYS A 418 17.29 19.63 16.56
N ALA A 419 16.49 19.20 15.57
CA ALA A 419 15.38 18.28 15.76
C ALA A 419 15.83 16.98 16.45
N ALA A 420 16.91 16.36 15.95
CA ALA A 420 17.48 15.15 16.54
C ALA A 420 18.15 15.37 17.91
N ALA A 421 18.55 16.60 18.23
CA ALA A 421 19.09 16.93 19.54
C ALA A 421 17.97 17.11 20.58
N ILE A 422 16.79 17.62 20.19
CA ILE A 422 15.65 17.83 21.09
C ILE A 422 15.07 16.47 21.50
N PRO A 423 15.00 16.13 22.80
CA PRO A 423 14.40 14.87 23.24
C PRO A 423 12.92 14.79 22.88
N ASP A 424 12.48 13.66 22.30
CA ASP A 424 11.13 13.48 21.76
C ASP A 424 9.98 13.63 22.79
N ARG A 425 10.29 13.56 24.08
CA ARG A 425 9.38 13.89 25.20
C ARG A 425 8.96 15.36 25.22
N VAL A 426 9.70 16.25 24.57
CA VAL A 426 9.25 17.62 24.31
C VAL A 426 8.25 17.56 23.16
N GLN A 427 6.97 17.61 23.53
CA GLN A 427 5.84 17.43 22.62
C GLN A 427 4.99 18.67 22.57
N ILE A 428 4.36 18.93 21.43
CA ILE A 428 3.32 19.94 21.28
C ILE A 428 1.96 19.30 21.05
N LYS A 429 0.94 19.78 21.77
CA LYS A 429 -0.45 19.43 21.55
C LYS A 429 -0.98 20.23 20.37
N VAL A 430 -1.26 19.56 19.24
CA VAL A 430 -1.55 20.23 17.97
C VAL A 430 -2.90 20.93 18.02
N LYS A 431 -3.94 20.24 18.51
CA LYS A 431 -5.29 20.78 18.69
C LYS A 431 -5.62 20.85 20.19
N ARG A 432 -6.18 21.97 20.64
CA ARG A 432 -6.46 22.24 22.07
C ARG A 432 -7.27 21.14 22.77
N HIS A 433 -8.23 20.54 22.06
CA HIS A 433 -9.21 19.60 22.60
C HIS A 433 -9.04 18.17 22.06
N ASP A 434 -7.91 17.86 21.42
CA ASP A 434 -7.58 16.54 20.87
C ASP A 434 -6.36 15.95 21.62
N ASP A 435 -6.14 14.66 21.55
CA ASP A 435 -4.97 13.98 22.12
C ASP A 435 -3.79 13.90 21.13
N TRP A 436 -3.91 14.52 19.95
CA TRP A 436 -2.85 14.56 18.96
C TRP A 436 -1.65 15.43 19.41
N THR A 437 -0.50 14.78 19.57
CA THR A 437 0.79 15.40 19.87
C THR A 437 1.83 15.17 18.78
N GLU A 438 2.76 16.11 18.62
CA GLU A 438 3.91 15.99 17.73
C GLU A 438 5.23 16.31 18.47
N SER A 439 6.32 15.65 18.07
CA SER A 439 7.69 15.87 18.59
C SER A 439 8.60 16.43 17.50
N ALA A 440 9.77 16.96 17.86
CA ALA A 440 10.74 17.54 16.94
C ALA A 440 11.41 16.50 16.00
N ARG A 441 10.67 16.02 15.00
CA ARG A 441 11.14 15.01 14.02
C ARG A 441 11.07 15.52 12.59
N LEU A 442 12.23 15.62 11.93
CA LEU A 442 12.31 16.07 10.53
C LEU A 442 13.04 15.06 9.67
N TRP A 443 12.53 14.85 8.46
CA TRP A 443 13.22 14.11 7.40
C TRP A 443 13.54 15.07 6.27
N VAL A 444 14.83 15.23 5.94
CA VAL A 444 15.31 16.14 4.90
C VAL A 444 16.24 15.41 3.95
N ALA A 445 16.00 15.58 2.65
CA ALA A 445 16.89 15.13 1.59
C ALA A 445 17.48 16.35 0.87
N LEU A 446 18.81 16.49 0.93
CA LEU A 446 19.54 17.51 0.16
C LEU A 446 19.77 17.00 -1.25
N MET A 447 19.17 17.67 -2.23
CA MET A 447 19.18 17.23 -3.62
C MET A 447 20.08 18.10 -4.47
N GLY A 448 21.02 17.49 -5.17
CA GLY A 448 21.87 18.22 -6.09
C GLY A 448 22.86 17.31 -6.80
N PRO A 449 23.52 17.79 -7.86
CA PRO A 449 24.57 17.03 -8.52
C PRO A 449 25.70 16.68 -7.54
N PRO A 450 26.55 15.68 -7.84
CA PRO A 450 27.69 15.29 -6.99
C PRO A 450 28.55 16.49 -6.52
N SER A 451 28.71 17.51 -7.34
CA SER A 451 29.50 18.72 -7.07
C SER A 451 28.79 19.80 -6.22
N ALA A 452 27.57 19.57 -5.74
CA ALA A 452 26.79 20.57 -4.99
C ALA A 452 27.21 20.77 -3.51
N LYS A 453 28.34 20.18 -3.08
CA LYS A 453 28.87 20.24 -1.69
C LYS A 453 27.90 19.71 -0.62
N LYS A 454 27.09 18.70 -0.96
CA LYS A 454 26.15 18.03 -0.03
C LYS A 454 26.84 17.49 1.22
N SER A 455 27.88 16.66 1.07
CA SER A 455 28.57 16.03 2.21
C SER A 455 29.27 17.05 3.13
N PRO A 456 29.94 18.11 2.60
CA PRO A 456 30.42 19.21 3.43
C PRO A 456 29.33 19.94 4.22
N ILE A 457 28.17 20.22 3.60
CA ILE A 457 27.02 20.85 4.27
C ILE A 457 26.54 19.98 5.44
N ILE A 458 26.32 18.69 5.18
CA ILE A 458 25.85 17.73 6.18
C ILE A 458 26.85 17.64 7.33
N SER A 459 28.14 17.48 7.03
CA SER A 459 29.21 17.34 8.03
C SER A 459 29.34 18.57 8.93
N ALA A 460 29.21 19.78 8.36
CA ALA A 460 29.29 21.01 9.12
C ALA A 460 28.11 21.16 10.10
N ALA A 461 26.90 20.82 9.66
CA ALA A 461 25.70 20.92 10.47
C ALA A 461 25.63 19.84 11.57
N THR A 462 25.98 18.58 11.26
CA THR A 462 25.84 17.44 12.19
C THR A 462 27.04 17.26 13.12
N GLY A 463 28.19 17.85 12.80
CA GLY A 463 29.43 17.71 13.56
C GLY A 463 29.30 17.87 15.09
N PRO A 464 28.56 18.86 15.62
CA PRO A 464 28.27 18.96 17.05
C PRO A 464 27.55 17.74 17.64
N LEU A 465 26.48 17.27 17.00
CA LEU A 465 25.72 16.09 17.44
C LEU A 465 26.56 14.82 17.35
N CYS A 466 27.35 14.66 16.28
CA CYS A 466 28.26 13.52 16.13
C CYS A 466 29.33 13.47 17.23
N ARG A 467 29.82 14.62 17.71
CA ARG A 467 30.75 14.66 18.85
C ARG A 467 30.08 14.21 20.16
N LEU A 468 28.82 14.59 20.39
CA LEU A 468 28.05 14.10 21.53
C LEU A 468 27.81 12.59 21.46
N ASP A 469 27.40 12.09 20.29
CA ASP A 469 27.23 10.65 20.06
C ASP A 469 28.52 9.85 20.33
N VAL A 470 29.67 10.35 19.88
CA VAL A 470 30.98 9.71 20.14
C VAL A 470 31.30 9.70 21.63
N ALA A 471 31.01 10.77 22.36
CA ALA A 471 31.20 10.81 23.81
C ALA A 471 30.31 9.78 24.53
N MET A 472 29.02 9.73 24.17
CA MET A 472 28.06 8.76 24.71
C MET A 472 28.45 7.31 24.39
N MET A 473 28.94 7.04 23.18
CA MET A 473 29.39 5.71 22.79
C MET A 473 30.62 5.26 23.60
N ARG A 474 31.56 6.18 23.86
CA ARG A 474 32.74 5.89 24.71
C ARG A 474 32.34 5.62 26.15
N GLU A 475 31.40 6.40 26.69
CA GLU A 475 30.86 6.20 28.03
C GLU A 475 30.14 4.85 28.15
N TRP A 476 29.28 4.51 27.18
CA TRP A 476 28.62 3.21 27.12
C TRP A 476 29.63 2.06 27.03
N GLN A 477 30.66 2.17 26.19
CA GLN A 477 31.73 1.16 26.10
C GLN A 477 32.42 0.95 27.44
N ALA A 478 32.74 2.02 28.16
CA ALA A 478 33.33 1.94 29.50
C ALA A 478 32.39 1.25 30.50
N ASN A 479 31.10 1.61 30.50
CA ASN A 479 30.09 1.03 31.39
C ASN A 479 29.86 -0.47 31.12
N VAL A 480 29.82 -0.87 29.84
CA VAL A 480 29.69 -2.28 29.45
C VAL A 480 30.94 -3.07 29.79
N SER A 481 32.14 -2.51 29.55
CA SER A 481 33.39 -3.15 29.97
C SER A 481 33.46 -3.33 31.49
N ALA A 482 33.04 -2.34 32.27
CA ALA A 482 32.95 -2.44 33.72
C ALA A 482 31.95 -3.54 34.16
N TYR A 483 30.77 -3.59 33.54
CA TYR A 483 29.75 -4.61 33.80
C TYR A 483 30.26 -6.04 33.54
N TRP A 484 30.99 -6.26 32.45
CA TRP A 484 31.56 -7.57 32.13
C TRP A 484 32.81 -7.93 32.95
N ALA A 485 33.47 -6.93 33.55
CA ALA A 485 34.58 -7.15 34.47
C ALA A 485 34.12 -7.62 35.87
N LEU A 486 32.85 -7.37 36.23
CA LEU A 486 32.25 -7.88 37.48
C LEU A 486 32.16 -9.41 37.48
N GLU A 487 32.32 -10.00 38.67
CA GLU A 487 32.06 -11.42 38.89
C GLU A 487 30.62 -11.77 38.58
N LYS A 488 30.35 -13.00 38.14
CA LYS A 488 29.00 -13.40 37.70
C LYS A 488 27.93 -13.21 38.80
N SER A 489 28.32 -13.35 40.07
CA SER A 489 27.45 -13.13 41.24
C SER A 489 27.12 -11.65 41.50
N GLU A 490 27.95 -10.73 41.02
CA GLU A 490 27.81 -9.29 41.22
C GLU A 490 27.06 -8.59 40.07
N ARG A 491 26.83 -9.31 38.96
CA ARG A 491 26.07 -8.82 37.81
C ARG A 491 24.58 -8.78 38.13
N THR A 492 24.06 -7.60 38.39
CA THR A 492 22.63 -7.36 38.57
C THR A 492 21.98 -6.90 37.27
N GLY A 493 21.01 -7.66 36.77
CA GLY A 493 20.22 -7.29 35.59
C GLY A 493 20.92 -7.55 34.23
N PRO A 494 20.39 -7.03 33.12
CA PRO A 494 21.05 -7.07 31.81
C PRO A 494 22.21 -6.05 31.73
N PRO A 495 23.14 -6.20 30.77
CA PRO A 495 24.16 -5.19 30.53
C PRO A 495 23.53 -3.83 30.19
N PRO A 496 24.23 -2.70 30.46
CA PRO A 496 23.75 -1.37 30.11
C PRO A 496 23.36 -1.27 28.62
N PRO A 497 22.16 -0.78 28.28
CA PRO A 497 21.71 -0.68 26.90
C PRO A 497 22.55 0.31 26.12
N GLN A 498 22.69 0.11 24.81
CA GLN A 498 23.43 1.02 23.95
C GLN A 498 22.66 2.31 23.72
N THR A 499 23.23 3.43 24.15
CA THR A 499 22.67 4.78 23.99
C THR A 499 23.36 5.51 22.84
N ARG A 500 22.60 6.04 21.88
CA ARG A 500 23.14 6.78 20.72
C ARG A 500 22.32 8.03 20.42
N LEU A 501 22.90 8.94 19.65
CA LEU A 501 22.18 10.07 19.03
C LEU A 501 22.10 9.96 17.52
N ARG A 502 22.85 9.03 16.90
CA ARG A 502 22.80 8.80 15.46
C ARG A 502 22.95 7.32 15.11
N ILE A 503 22.44 6.97 13.93
CA ILE A 503 22.68 5.70 13.24
C ILE A 503 23.13 5.99 11.80
N GLU A 504 24.05 5.17 11.31
CA GLU A 504 24.58 5.19 9.95
C GLU A 504 24.62 3.73 9.46
N ASP A 505 24.16 3.48 8.23
CA ASP A 505 24.20 2.15 7.59
C ASP A 505 23.72 0.98 8.50
N ALA A 506 22.56 1.16 9.14
CA ALA A 506 22.00 0.20 10.07
C ALA A 506 20.87 -0.62 9.42
N THR A 507 20.85 -1.93 9.65
CA THR A 507 19.66 -2.77 9.38
C THR A 507 18.53 -2.39 10.32
N VAL A 508 17.29 -2.78 9.99
CA VAL A 508 16.12 -2.54 10.85
C VAL A 508 16.32 -3.13 12.25
N GLU A 509 16.92 -4.32 12.35
CA GLU A 509 17.24 -4.96 13.65
C GLU A 509 18.25 -4.16 14.46
N ALA A 510 19.28 -3.60 13.81
CA ALA A 510 20.30 -2.80 14.50
C ALA A 510 19.71 -1.46 14.95
N ALA A 511 18.88 -0.83 14.10
CA ALA A 511 18.15 0.39 14.46
C ALA A 511 17.20 0.14 15.65
N GLN A 512 16.50 -1.00 15.69
CA GLN A 512 15.65 -1.40 16.82
C GLN A 512 16.43 -1.50 18.14
N GLN A 513 17.62 -2.10 18.13
CA GLN A 513 18.46 -2.22 19.33
C GLN A 513 18.97 -0.87 19.82
N VAL A 514 19.34 0.03 18.91
CA VAL A 514 19.79 1.38 19.29
C VAL A 514 18.62 2.19 19.87
N LEU A 515 17.43 2.10 19.27
CA LEU A 515 16.23 2.80 19.73
C LEU A 515 15.71 2.29 21.08
N GLU A 516 15.93 1.02 21.40
CA GLU A 516 15.63 0.46 22.74
C GLU A 516 16.39 1.19 23.86
N GLY A 517 17.66 1.54 23.62
CA GLY A 517 18.48 2.31 24.56
C GLY A 517 18.42 3.82 24.39
N SER A 518 17.70 4.34 23.40
CA SER A 518 17.72 5.77 23.03
C SER A 518 16.29 6.34 22.94
N PRO A 519 15.54 6.39 24.06
CA PRO A 519 14.13 6.81 24.07
C PRO A 519 13.91 8.28 23.65
N TRP A 520 14.97 9.09 23.65
CA TRP A 520 14.95 10.47 23.13
C TRP A 520 14.88 10.54 21.59
N GLY A 521 15.09 9.44 20.87
CA GLY A 521 15.14 9.38 19.40
C GLY A 521 16.57 9.49 18.84
N VAL A 522 16.75 9.21 17.53
CA VAL A 522 18.07 9.27 16.88
C VAL A 522 18.03 9.94 15.51
N LEU A 523 19.18 10.44 15.06
CA LEU A 523 19.40 10.89 13.68
C LEU A 523 19.86 9.72 12.80
N LEU A 524 19.08 9.34 11.79
CA LEU A 524 19.57 8.58 10.66
C LEU A 524 20.35 9.51 9.73
N LEU A 525 21.66 9.33 9.71
CA LEU A 525 22.57 10.08 8.86
C LEU A 525 22.98 9.21 7.66
N GLN A 526 22.74 9.70 6.46
CA GLN A 526 23.06 8.99 5.22
C GLN A 526 23.73 9.94 4.23
N ASP A 527 24.98 9.70 3.85
CA ASP A 527 25.67 10.55 2.88
C ASP A 527 24.96 10.51 1.51
N GLU A 528 24.45 9.33 1.15
CA GLU A 528 23.70 9.09 -0.08
C GLU A 528 22.46 8.22 0.20
N LEU A 529 21.28 8.83 0.18
CA LEU A 529 20.00 8.19 0.49
C LEU A 529 19.57 7.15 -0.56
N SER A 530 20.16 7.14 -1.76
CA SER A 530 19.80 6.13 -2.76
C SER A 530 20.11 4.70 -2.29
N GLY A 531 21.13 4.52 -1.45
CA GLY A 531 21.40 3.24 -0.78
C GLY A 531 20.33 2.87 0.25
N PHE A 532 19.85 3.84 1.03
CA PHE A 532 18.75 3.67 2.00
C PHE A 532 17.45 3.22 1.32
N PHE A 533 17.04 3.92 0.25
CA PHE A 533 15.85 3.52 -0.52
C PHE A 533 16.06 2.21 -1.28
N GLY A 534 17.23 2.03 -1.89
CA GLY A 534 17.55 0.80 -2.63
C GLY A 534 17.59 -0.45 -1.74
N ALA A 535 17.96 -0.33 -0.47
CA ALA A 535 17.90 -1.44 0.50
C ALA A 535 16.47 -1.91 0.76
N MET A 536 15.50 -0.99 0.75
CA MET A 536 14.07 -1.30 0.89
C MET A 536 13.46 -1.93 -0.38
N ASP A 537 14.07 -1.73 -1.55
CA ASP A 537 13.60 -2.23 -2.85
C ASP A 537 14.35 -3.47 -3.36
N LYS A 538 15.44 -3.86 -2.69
CA LYS A 538 16.32 -4.97 -3.12
C LYS A 538 15.64 -6.34 -3.12
N TYR A 539 14.41 -6.44 -2.62
CA TYR A 539 13.59 -7.66 -2.58
C TYR A 539 12.20 -7.43 -3.18
N ASN A 540 12.12 -6.99 -4.44
CA ASN A 540 10.85 -6.90 -5.18
C ASN A 540 10.08 -8.24 -5.12
N GLY A 541 9.01 -8.26 -4.31
CA GLY A 541 8.05 -9.37 -4.18
C GLY A 541 8.10 -10.20 -2.88
N GLY A 542 9.04 -9.93 -1.95
CA GLY A 542 9.16 -10.68 -0.69
C GLY A 542 8.51 -9.97 0.52
N LYS A 543 8.00 -10.74 1.49
CA LYS A 543 7.42 -10.23 2.76
C LYS A 543 8.37 -9.31 3.57
N GLY A 544 9.69 -9.38 3.34
CA GLY A 544 10.70 -8.60 4.07
C GLY A 544 10.76 -7.11 3.70
N ALA A 545 10.71 -6.77 2.41
CA ALA A 545 10.80 -5.38 1.94
C ALA A 545 9.64 -4.50 2.45
N GLN A 546 8.43 -5.06 2.53
CA GLN A 546 7.26 -4.35 3.05
C GLN A 546 7.36 -4.10 4.57
N ALA A 547 7.99 -5.01 5.31
CA ALA A 547 8.20 -4.86 6.76
C ALA A 547 9.19 -3.72 7.07
N ASP A 548 10.27 -3.60 6.28
CA ASP A 548 11.27 -2.53 6.45
C ASP A 548 10.69 -1.15 6.15
N ARG A 549 9.91 -1.02 5.06
CA ARG A 549 9.18 0.23 4.74
C ARG A 549 8.21 0.63 5.86
N ALA A 550 7.45 -0.33 6.39
CA ALA A 550 6.52 -0.10 7.49
C ALA A 550 7.23 0.35 8.78
N PHE A 551 8.42 -0.20 9.06
CA PHE A 551 9.27 0.20 10.17
C PHE A 551 9.69 1.68 10.06
N TRP A 552 10.25 2.09 8.92
CA TRP A 552 10.68 3.47 8.73
C TRP A 552 9.51 4.45 8.74
N LEU A 553 8.38 4.10 8.11
CA LEU A 553 7.15 4.90 8.18
C LEU A 553 6.66 5.12 9.61
N ARG A 554 6.72 4.09 10.45
CA ARG A 554 6.37 4.19 11.87
C ARG A 554 7.40 5.05 12.62
N SER A 555 8.68 4.94 12.28
CA SER A 555 9.74 5.72 12.93
C SER A 555 9.61 7.25 12.73
N PHE A 556 9.00 7.66 11.61
CA PHE A 556 8.67 9.07 11.37
C PHE A 556 7.60 9.59 12.33
N ASN A 557 6.69 8.73 12.80
CA ASN A 557 5.61 9.10 13.71
C ASN A 557 6.02 8.98 15.19
N GLY A 558 7.07 8.22 15.50
CA GLY A 558 7.48 7.97 16.88
C GLY A 558 6.60 6.95 17.60
N GLY A 559 6.71 6.94 18.93
CA GLY A 559 5.82 6.20 19.82
C GLY A 559 6.26 4.76 20.09
N GLN A 560 5.52 4.08 20.96
CA GLN A 560 5.87 2.74 21.41
C GLN A 560 5.84 1.73 20.27
N PHE A 561 6.80 0.79 20.27
CA PHE A 561 6.91 -0.29 19.29
C PHE A 561 7.15 -1.62 19.99
N ALA A 562 6.17 -2.53 19.90
CA ALA A 562 6.28 -3.88 20.43
C ALA A 562 6.98 -4.80 19.42
N LEU A 563 8.10 -5.38 19.83
CA LEU A 563 8.88 -6.34 19.06
C LEU A 563 8.65 -7.74 19.63
N ASN A 564 7.89 -8.57 18.92
CA ASN A 564 7.61 -9.96 19.31
C ASN A 564 8.29 -10.93 18.33
N ARG A 565 9.44 -11.51 18.71
CA ARG A 565 10.18 -12.46 17.87
C ARG A 565 10.44 -13.78 18.61
N VAL A 566 10.10 -14.90 17.98
CA VAL A 566 10.22 -16.26 18.55
C VAL A 566 11.60 -16.58 19.13
N GLY A 567 12.69 -16.06 18.54
CA GLY A 567 14.06 -16.28 19.02
C GLY A 567 14.68 -15.17 19.87
N ARG A 568 14.11 -13.96 19.91
CA ARG A 568 14.64 -12.80 20.66
C ARG A 568 13.80 -12.43 21.88
N GLY A 569 12.63 -13.04 22.06
CA GLY A 569 11.67 -12.67 23.10
C GLY A 569 10.73 -11.55 22.68
N ALA A 570 9.97 -11.05 23.65
CA ALA A 570 9.10 -9.89 23.51
C ALA A 570 9.74 -8.69 24.21
N THR A 571 9.94 -7.59 23.47
CA THR A 571 10.58 -6.38 23.96
C THR A 571 9.77 -5.16 23.49
N ILE A 572 9.73 -4.11 24.30
CA ILE A 572 9.03 -2.87 23.96
C ILE A 572 10.08 -1.78 23.80
N ILE A 573 10.12 -1.16 22.62
CA ILE A 573 10.84 0.09 22.40
C ILE A 573 9.90 1.20 22.86
N GLU A 574 10.33 1.98 23.86
CA GLU A 574 9.51 3.05 24.45
C GLU A 574 9.16 4.14 23.42
N ASN A 575 10.12 4.47 22.54
CA ASN A 575 9.92 5.47 21.51
C ASN A 575 10.72 5.13 20.22
N LEU A 576 10.03 4.71 19.18
CA LEU A 576 10.60 4.46 17.85
C LEU A 576 10.72 5.79 17.08
N SER A 577 11.62 6.68 17.48
CA SER A 577 11.75 8.01 16.88
C SER A 577 13.03 8.18 16.06
N VAL A 578 12.87 8.56 14.78
CA VAL A 578 14.00 8.80 13.88
C VAL A 578 13.80 10.12 13.12
N SER A 579 14.76 11.04 13.25
CA SER A 579 14.97 12.13 12.30
C SER A 579 15.91 11.66 11.19
N MET A 580 15.80 12.19 9.97
CA MET A 580 16.58 11.73 8.82
C MET A 580 17.24 12.91 8.10
N LEU A 581 18.53 12.81 7.84
CA LEU A 581 19.26 13.75 7.00
C LEU A 581 20.13 12.97 6.02
N GLY A 582 20.02 13.31 4.73
CA GLY A 582 20.97 12.79 3.76
C GLY A 582 21.00 13.50 2.43
N GLY A 583 22.05 13.22 1.66
CA GLY A 583 22.19 13.69 0.28
C GLY A 583 21.53 12.73 -0.70
N ILE A 584 21.01 13.22 -1.81
CA ILE A 584 20.57 12.36 -2.91
C ILE A 584 20.71 13.07 -4.26
N GLN A 585 20.96 12.29 -5.31
CA GLN A 585 21.00 12.80 -6.67
C GLN A 585 19.62 12.73 -7.34
N PRO A 586 19.28 13.66 -8.26
CA PRO A 586 17.98 13.67 -8.92
C PRO A 586 17.65 12.37 -9.68
N GLU A 587 18.63 11.76 -10.34
CA GLU A 587 18.44 10.56 -11.17
C GLU A 587 18.08 9.30 -10.36
N PRO A 588 18.84 8.88 -9.32
CA PRO A 588 18.42 7.81 -8.42
C PRO A 588 17.05 8.05 -7.80
N LEU A 589 16.77 9.29 -7.40
CA LEU A 589 15.49 9.65 -6.78
C LEU A 589 14.30 9.55 -7.75
N ARG A 590 14.50 9.91 -9.03
CA ARG A 590 13.50 9.66 -10.09
C ARG A 590 13.16 8.19 -10.22
N LYS A 591 14.18 7.33 -10.21
CA LYS A 591 13.99 5.88 -10.27
C LYS A 591 13.23 5.37 -9.06
N ILE A 592 13.69 5.74 -7.86
CA ILE A 592 13.01 5.38 -6.59
C ILE A 592 11.57 5.85 -6.61
N ALA A 593 11.28 7.06 -7.04
CA ALA A 593 9.92 7.61 -7.07
C ALA A 593 9.03 7.04 -8.19
N GLY A 594 9.62 6.52 -9.27
CA GLY A 594 8.92 5.81 -10.34
C GLY A 594 8.51 4.39 -9.94
N ASP A 595 9.41 3.70 -9.24
CA ASP A 595 9.21 2.32 -8.76
C ASP A 595 8.53 2.26 -7.36
N ALA A 596 8.49 3.38 -6.62
CA ALA A 596 7.94 3.40 -5.27
C ALA A 596 6.42 3.21 -5.26
N VAL A 597 5.99 2.24 -4.45
CA VAL A 597 4.64 2.15 -3.90
C VAL A 597 4.28 3.49 -3.25
N ASP A 598 3.08 4.02 -3.53
CA ASP A 598 2.56 5.25 -2.92
C ASP A 598 2.14 4.99 -1.45
N ASP A 599 3.12 4.65 -0.60
CA ASP A 599 2.97 4.29 0.81
C ASP A 599 3.14 5.48 1.77
N GLY A 600 3.43 6.66 1.21
CA GLY A 600 3.60 7.90 1.96
C GLY A 600 5.02 8.17 2.48
N LEU A 601 6.02 7.33 2.17
CA LEU A 601 7.39 7.50 2.67
C LEU A 601 8.04 8.77 2.12
N LEU A 602 8.01 8.96 0.79
CA LEU A 602 8.57 10.14 0.12
C LEU A 602 7.85 11.42 0.54
N GLN A 603 6.53 11.36 0.76
CA GLN A 603 5.70 12.49 1.16
C GLN A 603 6.00 13.02 2.57
N ARG A 604 6.82 12.32 3.37
CA ARG A 604 7.26 12.77 4.69
C ARG A 604 8.62 13.49 4.68
N ILE A 605 9.29 13.51 3.53
CA ILE A 605 10.63 14.09 3.37
C ILE A 605 10.51 15.51 2.82
N PHE A 606 11.24 16.44 3.41
CA PHE A 606 11.45 17.77 2.84
C PHE A 606 12.58 17.72 1.78
N PRO A 607 12.25 17.91 0.49
CA PRO A 607 13.21 17.79 -0.58
C PRO A 607 13.87 19.16 -0.85
N ILE A 608 15.13 19.34 -0.45
CA ILE A 608 15.83 20.63 -0.58
C ILE A 608 16.75 20.59 -1.78
N THR A 609 16.27 21.09 -2.91
CA THR A 609 17.09 21.31 -4.12
C THR A 609 18.18 22.33 -3.82
N LEU A 610 19.45 21.99 -4.10
CA LEU A 610 20.58 22.89 -3.88
C LEU A 610 20.95 23.61 -5.18
N ARG A 611 21.34 24.88 -5.04
CA ARG A 611 21.97 25.66 -6.10
C ARG A 611 23.38 25.14 -6.38
N SER A 612 23.91 25.51 -7.54
CA SER A 612 25.30 25.19 -7.92
C SER A 612 26.28 25.75 -6.90
N ALA A 613 27.27 24.94 -6.52
CA ALA A 613 28.35 25.38 -5.64
C ALA A 613 29.17 26.50 -6.29
N THR A 614 29.60 27.46 -5.48
CA THR A 614 30.48 28.57 -5.88
C THR A 614 31.88 28.38 -5.27
N ILE A 615 32.82 29.24 -5.65
CA ILE A 615 34.13 29.31 -4.98
C ILE A 615 33.89 29.79 -3.54
N GLY A 616 34.46 29.07 -2.57
CA GLY A 616 34.41 29.44 -1.16
C GLY A 616 35.46 30.49 -0.80
N ARG A 617 35.41 30.97 0.44
CA ARG A 617 36.40 31.88 1.02
C ARG A 617 37.24 31.10 2.02
N ASP A 618 38.56 31.28 1.93
CA ASP A 618 39.49 30.74 2.92
C ASP A 618 39.65 31.77 4.05
N GLU A 619 38.80 31.65 5.07
CA GLU A 619 38.74 32.54 6.23
C GLU A 619 38.73 31.70 7.52
N PRO A 620 39.18 32.24 8.67
CA PRO A 620 39.07 31.54 9.95
C PRO A 620 37.63 31.11 10.25
N MET A 621 37.49 30.00 11.00
CA MET A 621 36.17 29.51 11.38
C MET A 621 35.38 30.59 12.14
N PRO A 622 34.11 30.82 11.78
CA PRO A 622 33.33 31.91 12.34
C PRO A 622 32.92 31.59 13.78
N PRO A 623 32.83 32.59 14.68
CA PRO A 623 32.43 32.39 16.07
C PRO A 623 31.05 31.72 16.24
N VAL A 624 30.15 31.88 15.25
CA VAL A 624 28.83 31.24 15.25
C VAL A 624 28.90 29.71 15.35
N ASN A 625 29.98 29.08 14.88
CA ASN A 625 30.15 27.62 14.98
C ASN A 625 30.32 27.15 16.44
N GLY A 626 30.91 28.00 17.29
CA GLY A 626 30.98 27.76 18.74
C GLY A 626 29.60 27.89 19.38
N ARG A 627 28.86 28.96 19.07
CA ARG A 627 27.49 29.17 19.59
C ARG A 627 26.53 28.08 19.14
N TYR A 628 26.59 27.67 17.88
CA TYR A 628 25.77 26.58 17.33
C TYR A 628 26.08 25.24 18.01
N ARG A 629 27.34 24.97 18.34
CA ARG A 629 27.71 23.80 19.15
C ARG A 629 27.06 23.83 20.53
N SER A 630 27.16 24.95 21.24
CA SER A 630 26.52 25.11 22.55
C SER A 630 25.00 25.01 22.48
N LEU A 631 24.38 25.48 21.39
CA LEU A 631 22.96 25.28 21.13
C LEU A 631 22.59 23.79 21.11
N ILE A 632 23.28 22.96 20.32
CA ILE A 632 23.01 21.51 20.25
C ILE A 632 23.16 20.85 21.62
N GLU A 633 24.17 21.23 22.40
CA GLU A 633 24.37 20.74 23.77
C GLU A 633 23.23 21.14 24.71
N HIS A 634 22.70 22.36 24.60
CA HIS A 634 21.55 22.82 25.38
C HIS A 634 20.26 22.11 24.98
N LEU A 635 20.01 21.93 23.67
CA LEU A 635 18.85 21.21 23.17
C LEU A 635 18.84 19.76 23.68
N HIS A 636 19.99 19.08 23.65
CA HIS A 636 20.09 17.69 24.13
C HIS A 636 19.75 17.53 25.62
N ARG A 637 20.02 18.55 26.44
CA ARG A 637 19.70 18.54 27.88
C ARG A 637 18.29 19.00 28.21
N MET A 638 17.52 19.43 27.21
CA MET A 638 16.20 20.04 27.39
C MET A 638 15.20 19.06 28.00
N GLN A 639 14.33 19.58 28.86
CA GLN A 639 13.26 18.83 29.51
C GLN A 639 11.90 19.36 29.02
N PRO A 640 10.85 18.53 29.05
CA PRO A 640 9.48 18.99 28.82
C PRO A 640 9.09 20.13 29.76
N PRO A 641 8.19 21.04 29.33
CA PRO A 641 7.72 22.13 30.18
C PRO A 641 6.84 21.59 31.34
N GLY A 642 6.54 22.45 32.32
CA GLY A 642 5.59 22.14 33.40
C GLY A 642 6.19 21.44 34.63
N PHE A 643 5.36 21.23 35.66
CA PHE A 643 5.80 20.65 36.94
C PHE A 643 6.29 19.20 36.75
N MET A 644 7.46 18.89 37.31
CA MET A 644 8.15 17.59 37.15
C MET A 644 8.36 17.13 35.71
N ASN A 645 8.46 18.06 34.74
CA ASN A 645 8.66 17.75 33.32
C ASN A 645 7.53 16.89 32.71
N ALA A 646 6.29 17.07 33.17
CA ALA A 646 5.12 16.31 32.72
C ALA A 646 4.16 17.12 31.81
N GLY A 647 4.52 18.36 31.47
CA GLY A 647 3.72 19.21 30.60
C GLY A 647 4.02 19.00 29.12
N VAL A 648 3.07 19.42 28.28
CA VAL A 648 3.21 19.51 26.83
C VAL A 648 3.20 20.98 26.42
N LEU A 649 3.85 21.28 25.29
CA LEU A 649 3.75 22.59 24.66
C LEU A 649 2.32 22.77 24.11
N GLU A 650 1.79 23.98 24.23
CA GLU A 650 0.50 24.35 23.66
C GLU A 650 0.64 25.64 22.85
N PHE A 651 -0.15 25.77 21.81
CA PHE A 651 -0.26 27.04 21.08
C PHE A 651 -1.13 28.04 21.86
N ASP A 652 -0.74 29.31 21.88
CA ASP A 652 -1.65 30.39 22.27
C ASP A 652 -2.86 30.49 21.31
N ASP A 653 -3.86 31.31 21.66
CA ASP A 653 -5.11 31.44 20.88
C ASP A 653 -4.86 31.86 19.43
N ARG A 654 -3.87 32.72 19.18
CA ARG A 654 -3.57 33.28 17.86
C ARG A 654 -2.71 32.33 17.03
N ALA A 655 -1.75 31.65 17.65
CA ALA A 655 -1.01 30.55 17.04
C ALA A 655 -1.94 29.39 16.64
N GLN A 656 -2.96 29.08 17.46
CA GLN A 656 -4.01 28.13 17.08
C GLN A 656 -4.83 28.60 15.88
N ALA A 657 -5.06 29.91 15.73
CA ALA A 657 -5.73 30.46 14.55
C ALA A 657 -4.89 30.28 13.28
N ILE A 658 -3.59 30.60 13.33
CA ILE A 658 -2.65 30.37 12.23
C ILE A 658 -2.67 28.90 11.80
N ARG A 659 -2.65 27.97 12.76
CA ARG A 659 -2.73 26.53 12.50
C ARG A 659 -4.02 26.14 11.74
N ARG A 660 -5.17 26.66 12.16
CA ARG A 660 -6.47 26.40 11.49
C ARG A 660 -6.48 26.97 10.06
N ASP A 661 -5.95 28.16 9.86
CA ASP A 661 -5.88 28.81 8.56
C ASP A 661 -4.92 28.10 7.61
N LEU A 662 -3.84 27.51 8.14
CA LEU A 662 -2.95 26.63 7.39
C LEU A 662 -3.64 25.33 6.98
N GLU A 663 -4.31 24.65 7.91
CA GLU A 663 -5.05 23.40 7.66
C GLU A 663 -6.09 23.61 6.53
N ALA A 664 -6.86 24.70 6.58
CA ALA A 664 -7.80 25.06 5.52
C ALA A 664 -7.11 25.27 4.17
N ARG A 665 -6.02 26.06 4.12
CA ARG A 665 -5.25 26.30 2.89
C ARG A 665 -4.64 25.02 2.32
N HIS A 666 -4.14 24.12 3.17
CA HIS A 666 -3.59 22.84 2.74
C HIS A 666 -4.66 21.93 2.14
N LEU A 667 -5.87 21.90 2.71
CA LEU A 667 -7.00 21.15 2.17
C LEU A 667 -7.44 21.70 0.80
N ASP A 668 -7.53 23.02 0.67
CA ASP A 668 -7.87 23.67 -0.59
C ASP A 668 -6.83 23.33 -1.67
N LEU A 669 -5.53 23.48 -1.36
CA LEU A 669 -4.44 23.12 -2.29
C LEU A 669 -4.48 21.63 -2.68
N GLN A 670 -4.79 20.72 -1.75
CA GLN A 670 -4.93 19.30 -2.06
C GLN A 670 -6.09 18.99 -3.02
N SER A 671 -7.14 19.82 -3.00
CA SER A 671 -8.34 19.63 -3.83
C SER A 671 -8.19 20.16 -5.26
N LEU A 672 -7.16 20.95 -5.55
CA LEU A 672 -6.94 21.52 -6.87
C LEU A 672 -6.56 20.44 -7.89
N GLU A 673 -7.36 20.33 -8.95
CA GLU A 673 -7.12 19.35 -10.04
C GLU A 673 -5.76 19.53 -10.75
N THR A 674 -5.20 20.74 -10.70
CA THR A 674 -3.90 21.08 -11.30
C THR A 674 -2.70 20.60 -10.49
N ILE A 675 -2.88 20.19 -9.23
CA ILE A 675 -1.79 19.74 -8.36
C ILE A 675 -1.63 18.21 -8.49
N ASN A 676 -0.40 17.78 -8.79
CA ASN A 676 -0.07 16.34 -8.87
C ASN A 676 -0.42 15.63 -7.55
N ARG A 677 -1.04 14.45 -7.63
CA ARG A 677 -1.44 13.62 -6.47
C ARG A 677 -0.32 13.37 -5.46
N LYS A 678 0.93 13.17 -5.92
CA LYS A 678 2.10 12.98 -5.03
C LYS A 678 2.43 14.24 -4.24
N LEU A 679 2.32 15.41 -4.87
CA LEU A 679 2.48 16.71 -4.22
C LEU A 679 1.32 17.00 -3.27
N ALA A 680 0.08 16.71 -3.67
CA ALA A 680 -1.09 16.83 -2.79
C ALA A 680 -0.92 15.96 -1.52
N SER A 681 -0.49 14.71 -1.67
CA SER A 681 -0.21 13.80 -0.55
C SER A 681 0.90 14.31 0.37
N HIS A 682 1.92 15.01 -0.18
CA HIS A 682 2.96 15.68 0.60
C HIS A 682 2.43 16.91 1.36
N ILE A 683 1.63 17.77 0.70
CA ILE A 683 0.95 18.91 1.33
C ILE A 683 0.05 18.43 2.47
N GLY A 684 -0.62 17.28 2.33
CA GLY A 684 -1.41 16.67 3.39
C GLY A 684 -0.61 16.24 4.64
N LYS A 685 0.71 16.32 4.65
CA LYS A 685 1.56 16.10 5.83
C LYS A 685 2.00 17.40 6.51
N PHE A 686 1.71 18.56 5.91
CA PHE A 686 2.21 19.85 6.38
C PHE A 686 1.63 20.25 7.74
N ASP A 687 0.42 19.81 8.12
CA ASP A 687 -0.15 20.16 9.41
C ASP A 687 0.66 19.59 10.58
N GLY A 688 1.06 18.31 10.48
CA GLY A 688 1.97 17.70 11.44
C GLY A 688 3.36 18.33 11.38
N MET A 689 3.91 18.53 10.17
CA MET A 689 5.24 19.12 10.01
C MET A 689 5.33 20.57 10.53
N PHE A 690 4.27 21.36 10.37
CA PHE A 690 4.14 22.71 10.94
C PHE A 690 4.31 22.67 12.46
N ALA A 691 3.60 21.76 13.13
CA ALA A 691 3.71 21.59 14.57
C ALA A 691 5.13 21.19 15.00
N ARG A 692 5.78 20.28 14.27
CA ARG A 692 7.17 19.87 14.54
C ARG A 692 8.17 21.02 14.36
N LEU A 693 8.01 21.82 13.31
CA LEU A 693 8.82 23.01 13.09
C LEU A 693 8.60 24.04 14.21
N CYS A 694 7.38 24.21 14.70
CA CYS A 694 7.09 25.06 15.86
C CYS A 694 7.83 24.61 17.12
N VAL A 695 7.89 23.30 17.40
CA VAL A 695 8.69 22.77 18.52
C VAL A 695 10.16 23.14 18.34
N ILE A 696 10.71 22.95 17.13
CA ILE A 696 12.12 23.22 16.84
C ILE A 696 12.46 24.70 17.03
N TRP A 697 11.66 25.60 16.47
CA TRP A 697 11.86 27.05 16.65
C TRP A 697 11.79 27.43 18.13
N HIS A 698 10.73 26.99 18.82
CA HIS A 698 10.51 27.31 20.23
C HIS A 698 11.65 26.82 21.12
N CYS A 699 12.13 25.59 20.89
CA CYS A 699 13.26 25.04 21.64
C CYS A 699 14.58 25.77 21.34
N ILE A 700 14.83 26.16 20.08
CA ILE A 700 16.04 26.93 19.72
C ILE A 700 16.02 28.31 20.38
N GLU A 701 14.86 28.97 20.40
CA GLU A 701 14.69 30.31 20.98
C GLU A 701 14.87 30.34 22.50
N HIS A 702 14.61 29.23 23.19
CA HIS A 702 14.71 29.10 24.65
C HIS A 702 15.86 28.17 25.09
N ALA A 703 16.79 27.84 24.19
CA ALA A 703 17.87 26.92 24.50
C ALA A 703 18.80 27.50 25.58
N GLY A 704 18.98 26.75 26.68
CA GLY A 704 19.78 27.19 27.83
C GLY A 704 19.02 28.10 28.81
N GLN A 705 17.70 28.21 28.67
CA GLN A 705 16.79 28.97 29.54
C GLN A 705 15.59 28.08 29.92
N ASP A 706 14.74 28.58 30.82
CA ASP A 706 13.46 27.93 31.12
C ASP A 706 12.53 28.07 29.90
N MET A 707 12.08 26.93 29.37
CA MET A 707 11.22 26.90 28.19
C MET A 707 9.75 27.10 28.58
N PRO A 708 9.07 28.15 28.07
CA PRO A 708 7.65 28.34 28.31
C PRO A 708 6.83 27.18 27.76
N ALA A 709 5.73 26.84 28.43
CA ALA A 709 4.79 25.83 27.95
C ALA A 709 3.99 26.28 26.71
N THR A 710 4.06 27.57 26.36
CA THR A 710 3.23 28.16 25.31
C THR A 710 4.07 28.59 24.12
N VAL A 711 3.71 28.11 22.93
CA VAL A 711 4.24 28.58 21.64
C VAL A 711 3.43 29.79 21.18
N THR A 712 4.15 30.88 20.94
CA THR A 712 3.53 32.19 20.64
C THR A 712 3.10 32.34 19.18
N GLU A 713 2.17 33.27 18.94
CA GLU A 713 1.79 33.76 17.60
C GLU A 713 3.02 34.09 16.73
N GLY A 714 4.00 34.81 17.29
CA GLY A 714 5.18 35.24 16.53
C GLY A 714 6.03 34.07 16.03
N THR A 715 6.20 33.03 16.85
CA THR A 715 6.93 31.82 16.46
C THR A 715 6.12 31.01 15.43
N ALA A 716 4.81 30.83 15.67
CA ALA A 716 3.93 30.14 14.73
C ALA A 716 3.86 30.82 13.36
N GLN A 717 3.80 32.16 13.31
CA GLN A 717 3.77 32.92 12.06
C GLN A 717 5.08 32.79 11.27
N ARG A 718 6.24 32.89 11.93
CA ARG A 718 7.55 32.68 11.26
C ARG A 718 7.63 31.28 10.64
N VAL A 719 7.17 30.26 11.36
CA VAL A 719 7.15 28.87 10.87
C VAL A 719 6.16 28.71 9.71
N ALA A 720 4.97 29.31 9.79
CA ALA A 720 3.97 29.28 8.73
C ALA A 720 4.53 29.90 7.43
N ASP A 721 5.18 31.06 7.56
CA ASP A 721 5.81 31.75 6.45
C ASP A 721 6.98 30.95 5.89
N PHE A 722 7.81 30.33 6.74
CA PHE A 722 8.91 29.48 6.29
C PHE A 722 8.38 28.24 5.55
N LEU A 723 7.35 27.59 6.07
CA LEU A 723 6.73 26.41 5.46
C LEU A 723 6.16 26.74 4.08
N HIS A 724 5.40 27.84 3.93
CA HIS A 724 4.77 28.18 2.65
C HIS A 724 5.70 28.89 1.66
N ARG A 725 6.57 29.79 2.12
CA ARG A 725 7.41 30.60 1.21
C ARG A 725 8.67 29.87 0.78
N PHE A 726 9.13 28.91 1.57
CA PHE A 726 10.40 28.21 1.32
C PHE A 726 10.20 26.71 1.14
N LEU A 727 9.64 25.99 2.12
CA LEU A 727 9.52 24.53 2.04
C LEU A 727 8.55 24.08 0.95
N LEU A 728 7.36 24.70 0.85
CA LEU A 728 6.39 24.41 -0.21
C LEU A 728 7.00 24.69 -1.59
N ALA A 729 7.73 25.78 -1.75
CA ALA A 729 8.39 26.11 -3.01
C ALA A 729 9.45 25.05 -3.40
N HIS A 730 10.22 24.54 -2.44
CA HIS A 730 11.10 23.40 -2.62
C HIS A 730 10.35 22.10 -2.95
N SER A 731 9.21 21.86 -2.34
CA SER A 731 8.38 20.69 -2.63
C SER A 731 7.77 20.75 -4.03
N ILE A 732 7.27 21.92 -4.47
CA ILE A 732 6.79 22.08 -5.84
C ILE A 732 7.96 21.93 -6.83
N ALA A 733 9.13 22.52 -6.52
CA ALA A 733 10.36 22.31 -7.30
C ALA A 733 10.69 20.84 -7.52
N PHE A 734 10.59 20.06 -6.45
CA PHE A 734 10.86 18.64 -6.45
C PHE A 734 9.80 17.85 -7.20
N TYR A 735 8.53 17.97 -6.81
CA TYR A 735 7.46 17.14 -7.35
C TYR A 735 7.10 17.53 -8.79
N SER A 736 7.26 18.80 -9.17
CA SER A 736 7.07 19.23 -10.56
C SER A 736 8.33 18.99 -11.39
N GLY A 737 9.51 19.42 -10.96
CA GLY A 737 10.73 19.38 -11.78
C GLY A 737 11.53 18.07 -11.73
N VAL A 738 11.61 17.43 -10.56
CA VAL A 738 12.40 16.19 -10.38
C VAL A 738 11.53 14.95 -10.62
N LEU A 739 10.31 14.90 -10.08
CA LEU A 739 9.43 13.72 -10.19
C LEU A 739 8.34 13.79 -11.27
N GLY A 740 7.99 14.99 -11.73
CA GLY A 740 6.70 15.29 -12.35
C GLY A 740 6.70 15.52 -13.85
N LEU A 741 7.70 15.02 -14.56
CA LEU A 741 7.87 15.32 -15.97
C LEU A 741 8.36 14.05 -16.68
N SER A 742 7.45 13.42 -17.42
CA SER A 742 7.70 12.24 -18.26
C SER A 742 8.83 12.53 -19.27
N ASP A 743 9.30 11.51 -19.99
CA ASP A 743 10.22 11.66 -21.13
C ASP A 743 9.78 12.76 -22.13
N ASP A 744 8.49 13.12 -22.13
CA ASP A 744 7.93 14.20 -22.93
C ASP A 744 8.32 15.61 -22.47
N HIS A 745 8.58 15.85 -21.19
CA HIS A 745 9.04 17.18 -20.76
C HIS A 745 10.46 17.51 -21.20
N ASP A 746 11.37 16.54 -21.13
CA ASP A 746 12.73 16.73 -21.63
C ASP A 746 12.68 17.02 -23.14
N ARG A 747 11.71 16.44 -23.86
CA ARG A 747 11.42 16.76 -25.27
C ARG A 747 10.77 18.14 -25.46
N LEU A 748 9.79 18.52 -24.63
CA LEU A 748 9.14 19.84 -24.67
C LEU A 748 10.13 20.98 -24.38
N THR A 749 11.00 20.82 -23.38
CA THR A 749 12.04 21.79 -23.03
C THR A 749 13.15 21.86 -24.07
N ALA A 750 13.48 20.75 -24.72
CA ALA A 750 14.38 20.74 -25.87
C ALA A 750 13.80 21.53 -27.05
N ILE A 751 12.52 21.30 -27.39
CA ILE A 751 11.81 22.02 -28.46
C ILE A 751 11.70 23.51 -28.14
N ALA A 752 11.23 23.85 -26.94
CA ALA A 752 11.17 25.23 -26.45
C ALA A 752 12.55 25.92 -26.49
N GLY A 753 13.62 25.17 -26.23
CA GLY A 753 14.98 25.71 -26.15
C GLY A 753 15.53 25.98 -27.55
N HIS A 754 15.13 25.13 -28.49
CA HIS A 754 15.39 25.33 -29.90
C HIS A 754 14.67 26.57 -30.44
N ILE A 755 13.40 26.78 -30.05
CA ILE A 755 12.60 27.98 -30.41
C ILE A 755 13.30 29.26 -29.94
N LEU A 756 13.72 29.32 -28.67
CA LEU A 756 14.39 30.50 -28.11
C LEU A 756 15.78 30.72 -28.73
N ALA A 757 16.59 29.66 -28.87
CA ALA A 757 17.95 29.78 -29.36
C ALA A 757 18.05 30.23 -30.83
N HIS A 758 17.06 29.87 -31.65
CA HIS A 758 17.01 30.23 -33.07
C HIS A 758 16.01 31.34 -33.39
N LYS A 759 15.34 31.90 -32.36
CA LYS A 759 14.31 32.93 -32.50
C LYS A 759 13.26 32.55 -33.54
N LEU A 760 12.73 31.34 -33.42
CA LEU A 760 11.73 30.85 -34.36
C LEU A 760 10.41 31.61 -34.16
N ASP A 761 9.86 32.11 -35.26
CA ASP A 761 8.49 32.65 -35.28
C ASP A 761 7.47 31.58 -35.65
N ARG A 762 7.92 30.45 -36.21
CA ARG A 762 7.08 29.31 -36.61
C ARG A 762 7.83 28.01 -36.37
N VAL A 763 7.10 26.96 -35.98
CA VAL A 763 7.66 25.62 -35.71
C VAL A 763 7.05 24.58 -36.64
N THR A 764 7.91 23.77 -37.27
CA THR A 764 7.51 22.61 -38.08
C THR A 764 8.10 21.31 -37.54
N ASN A 765 7.55 20.16 -37.96
CA ASN A 765 8.10 18.85 -37.63
C ASN A 765 9.58 18.71 -38.01
N ARG A 766 9.99 19.36 -39.11
CA ARG A 766 11.38 19.37 -39.59
C ARG A 766 12.31 20.18 -38.68
N ASP A 767 11.81 21.24 -38.06
CA ASP A 767 12.60 22.05 -37.12
C ASP A 767 12.84 21.29 -35.82
N VAL A 768 11.82 20.58 -35.32
CA VAL A 768 11.96 19.67 -34.17
C VAL A 768 13.04 18.61 -34.47
N GLN A 769 12.95 17.93 -35.61
CA GLN A 769 13.93 16.88 -35.98
C GLN A 769 15.35 17.40 -36.26
N ARG A 770 15.55 18.72 -36.43
CA ARG A 770 16.86 19.37 -36.57
C ARG A 770 17.49 19.77 -35.23
N GLY A 771 16.79 19.53 -34.12
CA GLY A 771 17.22 19.82 -32.77
C GLY A 771 18.43 19.02 -32.27
N ASP A 772 18.59 18.97 -30.95
CA ASP A 772 19.57 18.14 -30.24
C ASP A 772 19.22 16.64 -30.28
N ARG A 773 20.06 15.81 -29.66
CA ARG A 773 19.96 14.34 -29.67
C ARG A 773 18.58 13.83 -29.23
N THR A 774 17.96 14.52 -28.28
CA THR A 774 16.63 14.23 -27.72
C THR A 774 15.48 14.48 -28.71
N MET A 775 15.66 15.38 -29.69
CA MET A 775 14.64 15.67 -30.70
C MET A 775 14.83 14.94 -32.05
N ARG A 776 16.09 14.63 -32.42
CA ARG A 776 16.42 14.00 -33.72
C ARG A 776 15.80 12.63 -33.97
N GLY A 777 15.44 11.91 -32.90
CA GLY A 777 14.83 10.57 -32.98
C GLY A 777 13.31 10.57 -33.09
N LEU A 778 12.65 11.73 -32.95
CA LEU A 778 11.19 11.82 -32.85
C LEU A 778 10.50 11.65 -34.21
N ARG A 779 9.47 10.81 -34.26
CA ARG A 779 8.62 10.58 -35.43
C ARG A 779 7.41 11.53 -35.41
N GLU A 780 6.77 11.69 -36.56
CA GLU A 780 5.66 12.64 -36.74
C GLU A 780 4.50 12.44 -35.74
N HIS A 781 4.16 11.18 -35.42
CA HIS A 781 3.12 10.86 -34.44
C HIS A 781 3.52 11.18 -32.99
N GLU A 782 4.82 11.34 -32.70
CA GLU A 782 5.34 11.74 -31.38
C GLU A 782 5.49 13.27 -31.29
N ILE A 783 5.78 13.94 -32.41
CA ILE A 783 5.97 15.41 -32.47
C ILE A 783 4.64 16.15 -32.31
N ARG A 784 3.57 15.67 -32.96
CA ARG A 784 2.26 16.36 -32.93
C ARG A 784 1.72 16.55 -31.50
N PRO A 785 1.66 15.52 -30.63
CA PRO A 785 1.24 15.69 -29.24
C PRO A 785 2.08 16.71 -28.46
N LEU A 786 3.39 16.77 -28.71
CA LEU A 786 4.28 17.72 -28.04
C LEU A 786 4.00 19.17 -28.45
N LEU A 787 3.74 19.43 -29.74
CA LEU A 787 3.39 20.77 -30.23
C LEU A 787 1.99 21.20 -29.76
N GLU A 788 1.03 20.27 -29.68
CA GLU A 788 -0.29 20.50 -29.09
C GLU A 788 -0.19 20.87 -27.60
N GLN A 789 0.71 20.22 -26.87
CA GLN A 789 0.97 20.52 -25.47
C GLN A 789 1.67 21.88 -25.27
N LEU A 790 2.64 22.24 -26.12
CA LEU A 790 3.22 23.59 -26.13
C LEU A 790 2.17 24.67 -26.42
N ALA A 791 1.22 24.39 -27.31
CA ALA A 791 0.13 25.31 -27.58
C ALA A 791 -0.79 25.50 -26.38
N ALA A 792 -1.15 24.41 -25.70
CA ALA A 792 -1.91 24.46 -24.45
C ALA A 792 -1.19 25.23 -23.32
N LEU A 793 0.15 25.27 -23.36
CA LEU A 793 1.00 26.00 -22.41
C LEU A 793 1.25 27.47 -22.83
N GLY A 794 0.58 27.95 -23.88
CA GLY A 794 0.66 29.32 -24.36
C GLY A 794 1.91 29.65 -25.18
N TRP A 795 2.71 28.65 -25.55
CA TRP A 795 3.94 28.82 -26.35
C TRP A 795 3.69 28.93 -27.84
N LEU A 796 2.68 28.21 -28.33
CA LEU A 796 2.36 28.11 -29.74
C LEU A 796 0.87 28.41 -29.95
N ASP A 797 0.56 29.05 -31.07
CA ASP A 797 -0.79 29.16 -31.58
C ASP A 797 -0.97 28.20 -32.74
N ARG A 798 -1.99 27.35 -32.64
CA ARG A 798 -2.37 26.43 -33.71
C ARG A 798 -3.07 27.21 -34.82
N ILE A 799 -2.53 27.16 -36.02
CA ILE A 799 -3.17 27.68 -37.23
C ILE A 799 -3.66 26.49 -38.05
N ASP A 800 -4.98 26.30 -38.07
CA ASP A 800 -5.60 25.29 -38.92
C ASP A 800 -5.52 25.73 -40.39
N PRO A 801 -5.05 24.84 -41.29
CA PRO A 801 -4.95 25.17 -42.70
C PRO A 801 -6.34 25.20 -43.36
N PRO A 802 -6.51 25.95 -44.45
CA PRO A 802 -7.80 26.08 -45.15
C PRO A 802 -8.31 24.77 -45.78
N ARG A 803 -7.51 23.70 -45.76
CA ARG A 803 -7.89 22.36 -46.27
C ARG A 803 -7.69 21.31 -45.18
N PRO A 804 -8.69 20.45 -44.90
CA PRO A 804 -8.63 19.41 -43.86
C PRO A 804 -7.49 18.38 -44.03
N SER A 805 -6.91 18.26 -45.23
CA SER A 805 -5.86 17.30 -45.57
C SER A 805 -4.43 17.81 -45.36
N SER A 806 -4.24 19.08 -44.97
CA SER A 806 -2.92 19.67 -44.74
C SER A 806 -2.53 19.59 -43.26
N PRO A 807 -1.26 19.31 -42.92
CA PRO A 807 -0.82 19.28 -41.53
C PRO A 807 -0.90 20.67 -40.89
N PRO A 808 -1.30 20.78 -39.61
CA PRO A 808 -1.43 22.05 -38.92
C PRO A 808 -0.11 22.82 -38.86
N HIS A 809 -0.20 24.15 -38.82
CA HIS A 809 0.95 25.03 -38.69
C HIS A 809 0.97 25.66 -37.30
N TRP A 810 2.17 25.79 -36.72
CA TRP A 810 2.33 26.30 -35.35
C TRP A 810 3.07 27.62 -35.39
N GLN A 811 2.37 28.69 -35.02
CA GLN A 811 2.95 30.01 -34.85
C GLN A 811 3.49 30.13 -33.43
N VAL A 812 4.68 30.70 -33.24
CA VAL A 812 5.21 30.93 -31.89
C VAL A 812 4.56 32.20 -31.33
N ASN A 813 4.06 32.12 -30.09
CA ASN A 813 3.50 33.27 -29.40
C ASN A 813 4.63 34.32 -29.19
N PRO A 814 4.50 35.56 -29.71
CA PRO A 814 5.53 36.58 -29.58
C PRO A 814 5.93 36.91 -28.13
N ALA A 815 5.02 36.72 -27.16
CA ALA A 815 5.30 36.93 -25.74
C ALA A 815 6.38 35.98 -25.19
N VAL A 816 6.60 34.82 -25.82
CA VAL A 816 7.64 33.84 -25.44
C VAL A 816 9.03 34.46 -25.52
N HIS A 817 9.34 35.16 -26.61
CA HIS A 817 10.66 35.77 -26.83
C HIS A 817 10.91 36.94 -25.88
N ALA A 818 9.86 37.69 -25.53
CA ALA A 818 9.94 38.79 -24.59
C ALA A 818 10.13 38.31 -23.14
N ARG A 819 9.31 37.32 -22.70
CA ARG A 819 9.31 36.82 -21.33
C ARG A 819 10.57 36.03 -20.96
N PHE A 820 11.15 35.30 -21.93
CA PHE A 820 12.30 34.42 -21.69
C PHE A 820 13.61 34.94 -22.29
N ALA A 821 13.74 36.26 -22.48
CA ALA A 821 14.91 36.89 -23.12
C ALA A 821 16.25 36.56 -22.43
N ASP A 822 16.29 36.63 -21.09
CA ASP A 822 17.48 36.28 -20.30
C ASP A 822 17.86 34.81 -20.42
N ARG A 823 16.86 33.94 -20.57
CA ARG A 823 17.04 32.50 -20.76
C ARG A 823 17.58 32.20 -22.16
N ALA A 824 17.06 32.89 -23.17
CA ALA A 824 17.56 32.80 -24.53
C ALA A 824 19.05 33.15 -24.59
N ALA A 825 19.47 34.24 -23.93
CA ALA A 825 20.88 34.62 -23.84
C ALA A 825 21.75 33.53 -23.16
N ARG A 826 21.30 32.97 -22.02
CA ARG A 826 22.00 31.88 -21.31
C ARG A 826 22.11 30.60 -22.13
N GLU A 827 21.06 30.21 -22.84
CA GLU A 827 21.04 28.98 -23.64
C GLU A 827 21.90 29.12 -24.90
N THR A 828 21.89 30.29 -25.56
CA THR A 828 22.81 30.61 -26.66
C THR A 828 24.26 30.53 -26.20
N GLU A 829 24.59 31.10 -25.03
CA GLU A 829 25.95 31.08 -24.48
C GLU A 829 26.36 29.67 -24.01
N ARG A 830 25.45 28.89 -23.41
CA ARG A 830 25.70 27.49 -23.03
C ARG A 830 25.99 26.63 -24.27
N ARG A 831 25.20 26.76 -25.34
CA ARG A 831 25.40 26.02 -26.60
C ARG A 831 26.69 26.45 -27.30
N LYS A 832 27.02 27.73 -27.25
CA LYS A 832 28.30 28.27 -27.73
C LYS A 832 29.47 27.69 -26.94
N LYS A 833 29.44 27.73 -25.61
CA LYS A 833 30.46 27.12 -24.73
C LYS A 833 30.59 25.61 -24.92
N ALA A 834 29.48 24.87 -25.02
CA ALA A 834 29.52 23.43 -25.27
C ALA A 834 30.14 23.11 -26.63
N ARG A 835 29.78 23.87 -27.68
CA ARG A 835 30.37 23.74 -29.02
C ARG A 835 31.84 24.12 -29.02
N ASP A 836 32.23 25.20 -28.34
CA ASP A 836 33.61 25.65 -28.26
C ASP A 836 34.45 24.65 -27.45
N THR A 837 33.95 24.13 -26.33
CA THR A 837 34.61 23.09 -25.52
C THR A 837 34.78 21.78 -26.30
N ILE A 838 33.74 21.33 -27.03
CA ILE A 838 33.82 20.13 -27.89
C ILE A 838 34.78 20.39 -29.06
N ARG A 839 34.76 21.57 -29.67
CA ARG A 839 35.70 21.95 -30.74
C ARG A 839 37.13 21.99 -30.23
N ASP A 840 37.36 22.47 -29.02
CA ASP A 840 38.68 22.58 -28.41
C ASP A 840 39.18 21.20 -27.94
N LEU A 841 38.28 20.31 -27.46
CA LEU A 841 38.55 18.89 -27.19
C LEU A 841 38.84 18.07 -28.45
N VAL A 842 38.22 18.41 -29.59
CA VAL A 842 38.40 17.71 -30.88
C VAL A 842 39.58 18.29 -31.69
N ARG A 843 39.98 19.54 -31.42
CA ARG A 843 41.19 20.16 -31.99
C ARG A 843 42.46 19.91 -31.18
N GLY A 844 42.34 19.31 -29.99
CA GLY A 844 43.47 18.81 -29.22
C GLY A 844 43.88 17.41 -29.69
N GLU A 845 44.64 17.33 -30.78
CA GLU A 845 45.72 16.34 -30.89
C GLU A 845 47.01 16.99 -30.35
N PRO A 846 47.93 16.20 -29.79
CA PRO A 846 48.58 16.38 -28.48
C PRO A 846 49.39 17.66 -28.23
#